data_AF-A0A969X848-F1
#
_entry.id   AF-A0A969X848-F1
#
_cell.length_a   1.000
_cell.length_b   1.000
_cell.length_c   1.000
_cell.angle_alpha   90.00
_cell.angle_beta   90.00
_cell.angle_gamma   90.00
#
_symmetry.space_group_name_H-M   'P 1'
#
loop_
_entity.id
_entity.type
_entity.pdbx_description
1 polymer ?
#
loop_
_entity_poly.entity_id
_entity_poly.type
_entity_poly.pdbx_seq_one_letter_code
_entity_poly.pdbx_strand_id
1 'polypeptide(L)'
;RAYEMIGLQDAWDIIRSSGVELHATKVGVIDNVIYEKSGHEFSSELHLPDKDGKYPVNKVRTTPLDKSRDLSAIAQANDAGKLQLGGLGHGTSVAHVIAADPGGGAAGVAGVLGSNLEMLVSVHGSGVTAVPVTPAAPSPEDGGIAVTDLPNPTVWQGYSYGMLERMLEQVEKGATVVNLSWGPAKSGPENAGQSAMMSNFLEIMHKRYPKVVFVGAAGNTNQALDGNNDLWGKNLPNLITVGALNNDGGQAKADDWADPSLIEESYQQYLANGSLQPGTTKEQFIDMVLLGSNVAGEGGEITLSACGTGVPVGLTPDGKTVTVNGTSFAAPQVVGAIALIRSINPNLSAEEIKALLVATAAREVKHGDATNTVPENMGAGVLRVDEAVLKVINDLRAGAPDDPGYPKLPPLTRERLLGTSRVDLQATGEGKNYTLIAKIPAALGAGCDLKIEANGQHSMTGATVQTVSVGGEATWKITLMEEEVFVRVSRLDNGACANLTLKPQGVVAGEISLEELAGTWRGTTMLEEATVSLSTAEFGNEMAYPGSLSALYRPELILQLNEDGSGTATLGGYDIPVQYAGGSFVVSAASHSNQDIIWIYGMAVPQRQNGAIKINLSFSIHFWIPNYSMSDVIGGKLDPTKHYDTIYGNYYWDGIKQ
;
A
#
# COMPACT_ATOMS: atom_id res chain seq x y z
N ARG A 1 5.43 2.40 4.20
CA ARG A 1 6.35 1.70 3.25
C ARG A 1 5.89 0.30 2.85
N ALA A 2 5.97 -0.74 3.69
CA ALA A 2 5.49 -2.09 3.30
C ALA A 2 4.08 -2.07 2.65
N TYR A 3 3.13 -1.33 3.25
CA TYR A 3 1.77 -1.18 2.72
C TYR A 3 1.65 -0.22 1.53
N GLU A 4 2.56 0.75 1.38
CA GLU A 4 2.62 1.62 0.19
C GLU A 4 3.12 0.83 -1.01
N MET A 5 4.15 0.00 -0.80
CA MET A 5 4.79 -0.85 -1.81
C MET A 5 3.80 -1.81 -2.48
N ILE A 6 2.77 -2.26 -1.75
CA ILE A 6 1.72 -3.14 -2.27
C ILE A 6 0.43 -2.41 -2.66
N GLY A 7 0.37 -1.08 -2.51
CA GLY A 7 -0.81 -0.26 -2.81
C GLY A 7 -2.02 -0.52 -1.89
N LEU A 8 -1.80 -0.79 -0.60
CA LEU A 8 -2.88 -1.28 0.28
C LEU A 8 -4.05 -0.30 0.42
N GLN A 9 -3.75 0.98 0.65
CA GLN A 9 -4.81 2.00 0.82
C GLN A 9 -5.63 2.16 -0.45
N ASP A 10 -4.97 2.19 -1.63
CA ASP A 10 -5.64 2.24 -2.93
C ASP A 10 -6.53 1.01 -3.14
N ALA A 11 -6.08 -0.19 -2.75
CA ALA A 11 -6.89 -1.40 -2.84
C ALA A 11 -8.18 -1.29 -2.01
N TRP A 12 -8.09 -0.80 -0.77
CA TRP A 12 -9.25 -0.61 0.09
C TRP A 12 -10.21 0.45 -0.43
N ASP A 13 -9.68 1.54 -0.97
CA ASP A 13 -10.45 2.59 -1.61
C ASP A 13 -11.15 2.10 -2.87
N ILE A 14 -10.46 1.30 -3.69
CA ILE A 14 -11.02 0.64 -4.87
C ILE A 14 -12.19 -0.28 -4.46
N ILE A 15 -12.01 -1.14 -3.46
CA ILE A 15 -13.07 -2.04 -2.97
C ILE A 15 -14.30 -1.22 -2.55
N ARG A 16 -14.09 -0.25 -1.66
CA ARG A 16 -15.16 0.59 -1.11
C ARG A 16 -15.89 1.38 -2.19
N SER A 17 -15.17 1.96 -3.14
CA SER A 17 -15.72 2.81 -4.20
C SER A 17 -16.34 2.03 -5.37
N SER A 18 -15.97 0.76 -5.54
CA SER A 18 -16.46 -0.04 -6.67
C SER A 18 -17.92 -0.47 -6.53
N GLY A 19 -18.43 -0.49 -5.29
CA GLY A 19 -19.76 -1.04 -4.97
C GLY A 19 -19.85 -2.55 -5.21
N VAL A 20 -18.71 -3.25 -5.32
CA VAL A 20 -18.68 -4.70 -5.49
C VAL A 20 -19.23 -5.40 -4.25
N GLU A 21 -20.02 -6.45 -4.46
CA GLU A 21 -20.46 -7.31 -3.36
C GLU A 21 -19.26 -8.08 -2.81
N LEU A 22 -19.17 -8.17 -1.48
CA LEU A 22 -18.12 -8.91 -0.80
C LEU A 22 -18.71 -10.16 -0.16
N HIS A 23 -18.11 -11.31 -0.49
CA HIS A 23 -18.51 -12.62 -0.04
C HIS A 23 -17.68 -13.09 1.17
N ALA A 24 -18.29 -13.95 1.99
CA ALA A 24 -17.62 -14.56 3.12
C ALA A 24 -16.41 -15.41 2.66
N THR A 25 -15.27 -15.19 3.30
CA THR A 25 -13.99 -15.80 2.98
C THR A 25 -13.36 -16.38 4.24
N LYS A 26 -12.76 -17.56 4.13
CA LYS A 26 -12.03 -18.22 5.21
C LYS A 26 -10.56 -18.38 4.88
N VAL A 27 -9.72 -17.92 5.81
CA VAL A 27 -8.26 -18.05 5.74
C VAL A 27 -7.82 -19.01 6.83
N GLY A 28 -7.02 -20.01 6.48
CA GLY A 28 -6.32 -20.86 7.44
C GLY A 28 -4.97 -20.27 7.79
N VAL A 29 -4.64 -20.23 9.08
CA VAL A 29 -3.32 -19.86 9.59
C VAL A 29 -2.85 -20.97 10.50
N ILE A 30 -1.76 -21.60 10.09
CA ILE A 30 -1.03 -22.51 10.95
C ILE A 30 0.18 -21.69 11.42
N ASP A 31 0.42 -21.57 12.72
CA ASP A 31 1.61 -20.86 13.22
C ASP A 31 1.86 -21.19 14.70
N ASN A 32 2.52 -20.32 15.43
CA ASN A 32 2.55 -20.30 16.87
C ASN A 32 1.23 -19.77 17.43
N VAL A 33 1.11 -19.80 18.76
CA VAL A 33 0.01 -19.22 19.51
C VAL A 33 -0.24 -17.75 19.11
N ILE A 34 -1.52 -17.38 19.06
CA ILE A 34 -2.00 -16.03 18.69
C ILE A 34 -2.72 -15.40 19.88
N TYR A 35 -2.54 -14.10 20.04
CA TYR A 35 -3.18 -13.26 21.06
C TYR A 35 -4.08 -12.20 20.43
N GLU A 36 -5.08 -11.71 21.17
CA GLU A 36 -6.08 -10.77 20.65
C GLU A 36 -5.56 -9.36 20.36
N LYS A 37 -4.45 -8.98 20.99
CA LYS A 37 -3.96 -7.60 20.97
C LYS A 37 -2.45 -7.53 20.80
N SER A 38 -2.00 -6.38 20.35
CA SER A 38 -0.59 -6.01 20.41
C SER A 38 -0.20 -5.44 21.79
N GLY A 39 1.00 -4.86 21.90
CA GLY A 39 1.59 -4.32 23.14
C GLY A 39 0.75 -3.30 23.91
N HIS A 40 -0.26 -2.68 23.31
CA HIS A 40 -1.02 -1.58 23.89
C HIS A 40 -2.29 -2.01 24.65
N GLU A 41 -2.98 -1.03 25.25
CA GLU A 41 -4.20 -1.24 26.06
C GLU A 41 -5.49 -0.68 25.43
N PHE A 42 -5.45 -0.10 24.23
CA PHE A 42 -6.60 0.55 23.58
C PHE A 42 -7.77 -0.41 23.21
N SER A 43 -7.59 -1.27 22.20
CA SER A 43 -8.63 -2.17 21.68
C SER A 43 -8.00 -3.41 21.07
N SER A 44 -8.64 -4.59 21.21
CA SER A 44 -8.17 -5.80 20.51
C SER A 44 -8.22 -5.63 18.99
N GLU A 45 -7.17 -6.06 18.29
CA GLU A 45 -7.10 -6.06 16.82
C GLU A 45 -7.51 -7.42 16.20
N LEU A 46 -7.48 -8.49 17.00
CA LEU A 46 -8.01 -9.82 16.65
C LEU A 46 -9.13 -10.19 17.63
N HIS A 47 -10.18 -10.84 17.11
CA HIS A 47 -11.39 -11.10 17.90
C HIS A 47 -11.70 -12.59 17.97
N LEU A 48 -11.43 -13.18 19.13
CA LEU A 48 -11.82 -14.54 19.47
C LEU A 48 -13.31 -14.58 19.88
N PRO A 49 -13.96 -15.75 19.85
CA PRO A 49 -15.31 -15.87 20.36
C PRO A 49 -15.32 -15.67 21.88
N ASP A 50 -16.35 -15.01 22.39
CA ASP A 50 -16.61 -14.96 23.82
C ASP A 50 -16.98 -16.36 24.38
N LYS A 51 -17.20 -16.43 25.70
CA LYS A 51 -17.59 -17.67 26.39
C LYS A 51 -18.87 -18.33 25.85
N ASP A 52 -19.73 -17.56 25.17
CA ASP A 52 -21.00 -18.01 24.59
C ASP A 52 -20.85 -18.30 23.08
N GLY A 53 -19.63 -18.22 22.53
CA GLY A 53 -19.33 -18.46 21.13
C GLY A 53 -19.62 -17.28 20.21
N LYS A 54 -19.86 -16.08 20.74
CA LYS A 54 -20.24 -14.89 19.95
C LYS A 54 -19.03 -14.03 19.61
N TYR A 55 -19.11 -13.37 18.46
CA TYR A 55 -18.09 -12.45 17.97
C TYR A 55 -18.60 -11.00 17.97
N PRO A 56 -17.71 -10.02 18.08
CA PRO A 56 -18.04 -8.62 17.84
C PRO A 56 -18.63 -8.41 16.44
N VAL A 57 -19.63 -7.54 16.34
CA VAL A 57 -20.32 -7.24 15.08
C VAL A 57 -19.40 -6.45 14.15
N ASN A 58 -19.45 -6.74 12.85
CA ASN A 58 -18.66 -6.09 11.80
C ASN A 58 -17.14 -6.24 11.93
N LYS A 59 -16.67 -7.21 12.74
CA LYS A 59 -15.25 -7.50 12.92
C LYS A 59 -14.88 -8.85 12.32
N VAL A 60 -13.60 -8.99 11.97
CA VAL A 60 -13.02 -10.25 11.54
C VAL A 60 -13.15 -11.27 12.65
N ARG A 61 -13.56 -12.49 12.31
CA ARG A 61 -13.65 -13.60 13.29
C ARG A 61 -12.35 -14.37 13.32
N THR A 62 -11.72 -14.49 14.48
CA THR A 62 -10.57 -15.39 14.69
C THR A 62 -11.06 -16.65 15.41
N THR A 63 -10.97 -17.81 14.75
CA THR A 63 -11.50 -19.08 15.26
C THR A 63 -10.35 -20.04 15.56
N PRO A 64 -10.08 -20.35 16.84
CA PRO A 64 -9.09 -21.35 17.19
C PRO A 64 -9.62 -22.77 16.90
N LEU A 65 -8.82 -23.58 16.20
CA LEU A 65 -9.13 -25.00 15.95
C LEU A 65 -8.67 -25.90 17.11
N ASP A 66 -7.63 -25.48 17.83
CA ASP A 66 -7.09 -26.22 18.97
C ASP A 66 -7.95 -26.04 20.23
N LYS A 67 -8.90 -26.94 20.47
CA LYS A 67 -9.78 -26.91 21.66
C LYS A 67 -9.06 -27.17 22.99
N SER A 68 -7.86 -27.77 22.97
CA SER A 68 -7.18 -28.29 24.17
C SER A 68 -5.88 -27.55 24.52
N ARG A 69 -5.47 -26.57 23.71
CA ARG A 69 -4.29 -25.75 24.01
C ARG A 69 -4.81 -24.39 24.37
N ASP A 70 -4.79 -24.12 25.67
CA ASP A 70 -4.91 -22.78 26.21
C ASP A 70 -3.91 -21.87 25.47
N LEU A 71 -4.39 -21.15 24.47
CA LEU A 71 -3.60 -20.19 23.69
C LEU A 71 -3.18 -18.99 24.56
N SER A 72 -3.50 -18.98 25.87
CA SER A 72 -3.31 -17.81 26.71
C SER A 72 -2.05 -17.81 27.59
N ALA A 73 -1.28 -18.90 27.74
CA ALA A 73 -0.16 -18.86 28.67
C ALA A 73 0.99 -19.81 28.30
N ILE A 74 2.23 -19.30 28.38
CA ILE A 74 3.39 -19.91 29.07
C ILE A 74 4.72 -19.49 28.42
N ALA A 75 4.79 -19.20 27.11
CA ALA A 75 6.09 -18.91 26.46
C ALA A 75 6.49 -17.41 26.44
N GLN A 76 5.54 -16.49 26.52
CA GLN A 76 5.81 -15.04 26.42
C GLN A 76 5.41 -14.23 27.65
N ALA A 77 4.92 -14.88 28.71
CA ALA A 77 4.71 -14.18 29.97
C ALA A 77 6.05 -14.01 30.69
N ASN A 78 6.32 -12.83 31.25
CA ASN A 78 7.42 -12.66 32.20
C ASN A 78 7.12 -13.44 33.50
N ASP A 79 8.09 -13.47 34.43
CA ASP A 79 7.95 -14.16 35.72
C ASP A 79 6.75 -13.68 36.57
N ALA A 80 6.18 -12.51 36.23
CA ALA A 80 4.98 -11.94 36.85
C ALA A 80 3.67 -12.27 36.10
N GLY A 81 3.71 -13.13 35.08
CA GLY A 81 2.53 -13.53 34.30
C GLY A 81 2.07 -12.52 33.24
N LYS A 82 2.81 -11.43 33.01
CA LYS A 82 2.45 -10.40 32.02
C LYS A 82 3.06 -10.73 30.66
N LEU A 83 2.25 -10.69 29.60
CA LEU A 83 2.71 -10.88 28.21
C LEU A 83 3.78 -9.84 27.84
N GLN A 84 4.95 -10.32 27.40
CA GLN A 84 5.99 -9.50 26.79
C GLN A 84 5.47 -8.95 25.46
N LEU A 85 5.67 -7.65 25.22
CA LEU A 85 5.18 -6.94 24.03
C LEU A 85 3.68 -7.17 23.73
N GLY A 86 2.87 -7.37 24.78
CA GLY A 86 1.42 -7.61 24.68
C GLY A 86 1.01 -8.91 23.98
N GLY A 87 1.94 -9.84 23.74
CA GLY A 87 1.66 -11.07 22.99
C GLY A 87 1.92 -10.95 21.49
N LEU A 88 2.71 -9.97 21.04
CA LEU A 88 3.26 -9.88 19.69
C LEU A 88 4.30 -10.99 19.40
N GLY A 89 3.89 -12.24 19.52
CA GLY A 89 4.64 -13.38 19.03
C GLY A 89 4.56 -13.54 17.52
N HIS A 90 5.29 -14.52 17.01
CA HIS A 90 5.34 -14.82 15.58
C HIS A 90 3.93 -15.04 15.00
N GLY A 91 3.12 -15.91 15.62
CA GLY A 91 1.75 -16.20 15.20
C GLY A 91 0.84 -14.97 15.22
N THR A 92 0.84 -14.20 16.31
CA THR A 92 0.08 -12.94 16.41
C THR A 92 0.50 -11.96 15.32
N SER A 93 1.79 -11.82 15.06
CA SER A 93 2.32 -10.90 14.05
C SER A 93 1.88 -11.31 12.64
N VAL A 94 1.95 -12.61 12.32
CA VAL A 94 1.42 -13.18 11.07
C VAL A 94 -0.08 -12.91 10.93
N ALA A 95 -0.85 -13.20 11.97
CA ALA A 95 -2.29 -12.98 12.03
C ALA A 95 -2.65 -11.49 11.86
N HIS A 96 -1.86 -10.59 12.46
CA HIS A 96 -2.02 -9.15 12.31
C HIS A 96 -1.80 -8.68 10.88
N VAL A 97 -0.75 -9.15 10.20
CA VAL A 97 -0.50 -8.82 8.79
C VAL A 97 -1.67 -9.24 7.88
N ILE A 98 -2.31 -10.37 8.17
CA ILE A 98 -3.47 -10.84 7.39
C ILE A 98 -4.72 -10.03 7.72
N ALA A 99 -5.07 -9.93 9.01
CA ALA A 99 -6.46 -9.76 9.42
C ALA A 99 -6.70 -8.75 10.56
N ALA A 100 -5.67 -8.07 11.08
CA ALA A 100 -5.88 -7.08 12.16
C ALA A 100 -6.90 -6.01 11.75
N ASP A 101 -7.80 -5.69 12.68
CA ASP A 101 -8.78 -4.62 12.53
C ASP A 101 -8.09 -3.25 12.36
N PRO A 102 -8.41 -2.49 11.29
CA PRO A 102 -7.75 -1.22 11.04
C PRO A 102 -8.11 -0.17 12.10
N GLY A 103 -7.08 0.57 12.56
CA GLY A 103 -7.24 1.77 13.40
C GLY A 103 -6.94 1.58 14.89
N GLY A 104 -6.78 0.35 15.37
CA GLY A 104 -6.44 0.05 16.77
C GLY A 104 -4.93 0.02 17.07
N GLY A 105 -4.10 -0.27 16.05
CA GLY A 105 -2.65 -0.35 16.17
C GLY A 105 -2.02 -0.99 14.94
N ALA A 106 -2.23 -2.30 14.76
CA ALA A 106 -1.97 -2.99 13.51
C ALA A 106 -3.09 -2.74 12.47
N ALA A 107 -2.81 -3.04 11.20
CA ALA A 107 -3.82 -3.07 10.15
C ALA A 107 -3.49 -4.23 9.22
N GLY A 108 -4.34 -5.25 9.17
CA GLY A 108 -4.13 -6.42 8.31
C GLY A 108 -4.62 -6.17 6.90
N VAL A 109 -3.94 -6.72 5.89
CA VAL A 109 -4.24 -6.51 4.47
C VAL A 109 -5.72 -6.79 4.15
N ALA A 110 -6.30 -7.83 4.74
CA ALA A 110 -7.70 -8.22 4.58
C ALA A 110 -8.62 -7.76 5.73
N GLY A 111 -8.11 -6.97 6.69
CA GLY A 111 -8.88 -6.50 7.85
C GLY A 111 -10.13 -5.70 7.47
N VAL A 112 -10.10 -5.00 6.32
CA VAL A 112 -11.24 -4.22 5.79
C VAL A 112 -12.48 -5.09 5.48
N LEU A 113 -12.32 -6.41 5.33
CA LEU A 113 -13.45 -7.31 5.07
C LEU A 113 -14.38 -7.47 6.28
N GLY A 114 -13.91 -7.16 7.50
CA GLY A 114 -14.72 -7.25 8.72
C GLY A 114 -15.39 -8.62 8.85
N SER A 115 -16.72 -8.64 9.01
CA SER A 115 -17.51 -9.86 9.20
C SER A 115 -17.50 -10.84 8.02
N ASN A 116 -17.05 -10.39 6.84
CA ASN A 116 -16.85 -11.25 5.67
C ASN A 116 -15.55 -12.06 5.74
N LEU A 117 -14.68 -11.85 6.73
CA LEU A 117 -13.48 -12.64 6.94
C LEU A 117 -13.56 -13.48 8.22
N GLU A 118 -13.19 -14.74 8.10
CA GLU A 118 -12.92 -15.64 9.22
C GLU A 118 -11.52 -16.23 9.08
N MET A 119 -10.71 -16.07 10.11
CA MET A 119 -9.36 -16.60 10.20
C MET A 119 -9.36 -17.81 11.13
N LEU A 120 -9.18 -18.99 10.57
CA LEU A 120 -9.04 -20.25 11.29
C LEU A 120 -7.59 -20.40 11.74
N VAL A 121 -7.35 -20.45 13.05
CA VAL A 121 -6.00 -20.48 13.60
C VAL A 121 -5.73 -21.82 14.28
N SER A 122 -4.58 -22.41 13.99
CA SER A 122 -4.10 -23.63 14.65
C SER A 122 -2.62 -23.55 14.90
N VAL A 123 -2.15 -24.15 15.99
CA VAL A 123 -0.72 -24.27 16.21
C VAL A 123 -0.11 -25.35 15.32
N HIS A 124 1.14 -25.17 14.92
CA HIS A 124 1.92 -26.22 14.26
C HIS A 124 1.85 -27.54 15.08
N GLY A 125 1.38 -28.61 14.44
CA GLY A 125 1.35 -29.95 15.04
C GLY A 125 2.72 -30.61 14.93
N SER A 126 3.27 -31.09 16.05
CA SER A 126 4.50 -31.89 16.07
C SER A 126 4.20 -33.39 15.96
N GLY A 127 4.99 -34.11 15.15
CA GLY A 127 5.06 -35.58 15.19
C GLY A 127 4.80 -36.32 13.87
N VAL A 128 5.34 -37.52 13.80
CA VAL A 128 4.99 -38.57 12.84
C VAL A 128 4.16 -39.62 13.58
N THR A 129 2.93 -39.88 13.14
CA THR A 129 2.13 -40.99 13.65
C THR A 129 2.28 -42.17 12.68
N ALA A 130 3.01 -43.20 13.12
CA ALA A 130 3.24 -44.41 12.33
C ALA A 130 2.00 -45.32 12.37
N VAL A 131 1.54 -45.77 11.20
CA VAL A 131 0.67 -46.95 11.07
C VAL A 131 1.37 -47.92 10.08
N PRO A 132 1.41 -49.24 10.34
CA PRO A 132 2.10 -50.17 9.45
C PRO A 132 1.44 -50.23 8.06
N VAL A 133 2.28 -50.29 7.02
CA VAL A 133 1.97 -50.19 5.59
C VAL A 133 1.12 -51.35 5.03
N THR A 134 0.27 -51.09 4.02
CA THR A 134 0.24 -51.74 2.67
C THR A 134 -0.96 -51.24 1.81
N PRO A 135 -0.91 -51.23 0.44
CA PRO A 135 0.21 -51.20 -0.51
C PRO A 135 0.25 -49.88 -1.34
N ALA A 136 1.09 -49.86 -2.39
CA ALA A 136 1.57 -48.71 -3.16
C ALA A 136 0.50 -47.79 -3.79
N ALA A 137 0.89 -46.51 -3.96
CA ALA A 137 0.15 -45.54 -4.76
C ALA A 137 0.00 -46.02 -6.22
N PRO A 138 -1.14 -45.76 -6.87
CA PRO A 138 -1.39 -46.16 -8.26
C PRO A 138 -0.41 -45.50 -9.24
N SER A 139 -0.18 -46.19 -10.35
CA SER A 139 0.76 -45.78 -11.41
C SER A 139 0.19 -44.60 -12.21
N PRO A 140 1.03 -43.67 -12.72
CA PRO A 140 0.58 -42.58 -13.59
C PRO A 140 -0.03 -43.02 -14.93
N GLU A 141 -0.05 -44.32 -15.25
CA GLU A 141 -0.76 -44.88 -16.41
C GLU A 141 -2.25 -45.19 -16.15
N ASP A 142 -2.71 -45.11 -14.90
CA ASP A 142 -4.10 -45.43 -14.54
C ASP A 142 -5.01 -44.22 -14.80
N GLY A 143 -5.47 -44.12 -16.06
CA GLY A 143 -6.51 -43.20 -16.46
C GLY A 143 -7.76 -43.32 -15.58
N GLY A 144 -8.13 -42.22 -14.91
CA GLY A 144 -9.47 -42.04 -14.35
C GLY A 144 -9.70 -42.51 -12.91
N ILE A 145 -8.73 -42.39 -12.01
CA ILE A 145 -8.99 -42.54 -10.57
C ILE A 145 -10.00 -41.46 -10.14
N ALA A 146 -11.15 -41.86 -9.61
CA ALA A 146 -12.15 -40.93 -9.09
C ALA A 146 -11.56 -40.14 -7.91
N VAL A 147 -11.98 -38.88 -7.73
CA VAL A 147 -11.50 -38.01 -6.63
C VAL A 147 -11.69 -38.68 -5.25
N THR A 148 -12.72 -39.52 -5.10
CA THR A 148 -13.03 -40.30 -3.89
C THR A 148 -12.01 -41.40 -3.58
N ASP A 149 -11.25 -41.85 -4.58
CA ASP A 149 -10.34 -43.00 -4.47
C ASP A 149 -8.87 -42.56 -4.35
N LEU A 150 -8.62 -41.24 -4.36
CA LEU A 150 -7.28 -40.71 -4.09
C LEU A 150 -6.83 -41.14 -2.68
N PRO A 151 -5.53 -41.39 -2.45
CA PRO A 151 -5.03 -41.75 -1.13
C PRO A 151 -5.19 -40.59 -0.14
N ASN A 152 -5.23 -40.89 1.17
CA ASN A 152 -5.19 -39.85 2.19
C ASN A 152 -3.88 -39.05 2.04
N PRO A 153 -3.94 -37.74 1.71
CA PRO A 153 -2.74 -36.97 1.39
C PRO A 153 -1.81 -36.78 2.59
N THR A 154 -2.30 -36.97 3.82
CA THR A 154 -1.49 -36.84 5.03
C THR A 154 -0.60 -38.05 5.30
N VAL A 155 -0.85 -39.16 4.59
CA VAL A 155 -0.11 -40.42 4.70
C VAL A 155 0.86 -40.57 3.55
N TRP A 156 2.16 -40.63 3.86
CA TRP A 156 3.23 -40.85 2.90
C TRP A 156 4.05 -42.08 3.27
N GLN A 157 4.15 -43.05 2.34
CA GLN A 157 4.85 -44.33 2.55
C GLN A 157 4.42 -45.08 3.84
N GLY A 158 3.16 -44.91 4.28
CA GLY A 158 2.63 -45.50 5.51
C GLY A 158 2.78 -44.63 6.78
N TYR A 159 3.40 -43.46 6.70
CA TYR A 159 3.57 -42.54 7.82
C TYR A 159 2.67 -41.32 7.70
N SER A 160 2.02 -40.89 8.79
CA SER A 160 1.25 -39.65 8.81
C SER A 160 2.08 -38.51 9.38
N TYR A 161 2.01 -37.33 8.75
CA TYR A 161 2.78 -36.15 9.17
C TYR A 161 1.86 -35.09 9.75
N GLY A 162 2.09 -34.71 11.01
CA GLY A 162 1.23 -33.76 11.73
C GLY A 162 1.07 -32.41 11.02
N MET A 163 2.08 -31.93 10.29
CA MET A 163 1.96 -30.69 9.50
C MET A 163 0.92 -30.81 8.37
N LEU A 164 0.89 -31.94 7.66
CA LEU A 164 -0.02 -32.18 6.55
C LEU A 164 -1.44 -32.37 7.05
N GLU A 165 -1.61 -33.02 8.21
CA GLU A 165 -2.90 -33.14 8.89
C GLU A 165 -3.49 -31.77 9.23
N ARG A 166 -2.67 -30.83 9.74
CA ARG A 166 -3.13 -29.47 10.02
C ARG A 166 -3.49 -28.70 8.76
N MET A 167 -2.72 -28.85 7.69
CA MET A 167 -3.06 -28.26 6.39
C MET A 167 -4.39 -28.80 5.86
N LEU A 168 -4.63 -30.12 5.95
CA LEU A 168 -5.89 -30.72 5.54
C LEU A 168 -7.05 -30.26 6.43
N GLU A 169 -6.87 -30.22 7.76
CA GLU A 169 -7.89 -29.79 8.71
C GLU A 169 -8.38 -28.36 8.41
N GLN A 170 -7.48 -27.43 8.10
CA GLN A 170 -7.83 -26.06 7.69
C GLN A 170 -8.76 -26.05 6.48
N VAL A 171 -8.44 -26.87 5.47
CA VAL A 171 -9.23 -27.01 4.25
C VAL A 171 -10.59 -27.66 4.52
N GLU A 172 -10.64 -28.71 5.33
CA GLU A 172 -11.89 -29.38 5.72
C GLU A 172 -12.82 -28.47 6.54
N LYS A 173 -12.25 -27.47 7.25
CA LYS A 173 -13.01 -26.40 7.93
C LYS A 173 -13.40 -25.24 7.01
N GLY A 174 -13.07 -25.33 5.73
CA GLY A 174 -13.51 -24.44 4.67
C GLY A 174 -12.55 -23.32 4.33
N ALA A 175 -11.30 -23.35 4.83
CA ALA A 175 -10.29 -22.39 4.38
C ALA A 175 -10.01 -22.57 2.87
N THR A 176 -10.08 -21.46 2.12
CA THR A 176 -9.76 -21.44 0.68
C THR A 176 -8.37 -20.89 0.40
N VAL A 177 -7.72 -20.34 1.42
CA VAL A 177 -6.30 -19.97 1.40
C VAL A 177 -5.68 -20.34 2.73
N VAL A 178 -4.51 -20.98 2.72
CA VAL A 178 -3.80 -21.41 3.93
C VAL A 178 -2.42 -20.78 3.97
N ASN A 179 -2.17 -19.98 5.01
CA ASN A 179 -0.89 -19.36 5.30
C ASN A 179 0.06 -20.35 5.96
N LEU A 180 1.28 -20.44 5.41
CA LEU A 180 2.38 -21.23 5.93
C LEU A 180 3.60 -20.31 6.11
N SER A 181 3.68 -19.61 7.26
CA SER A 181 4.73 -18.64 7.59
C SER A 181 6.05 -19.27 8.08
N TRP A 182 6.30 -20.52 7.70
CA TRP A 182 7.61 -21.19 7.76
C TRP A 182 8.01 -21.54 6.35
N GLY A 183 9.27 -21.88 6.04
CA GLY A 183 9.68 -22.12 4.65
C GLY A 183 10.91 -23.00 4.55
N PRO A 184 11.32 -23.38 3.33
CA PRO A 184 12.50 -24.21 3.11
C PRO A 184 13.74 -23.71 3.85
N ALA A 185 14.40 -24.62 4.56
CA ALA A 185 15.69 -24.34 5.19
C ALA A 185 16.86 -25.01 4.46
N LYS A 186 16.56 -26.01 3.63
CA LYS A 186 17.54 -26.80 2.87
C LYS A 186 17.05 -27.06 1.46
N SER A 187 17.99 -26.99 0.52
CA SER A 187 17.84 -27.32 -0.90
C SER A 187 18.91 -28.34 -1.27
N GLY A 188 18.64 -29.22 -2.24
CA GLY A 188 19.56 -30.25 -2.68
C GLY A 188 18.95 -31.66 -2.75
N PRO A 189 19.59 -32.57 -3.51
CA PRO A 189 19.06 -33.90 -3.79
C PRO A 189 18.80 -34.77 -2.55
N GLU A 190 19.44 -34.48 -1.41
CA GLU A 190 19.18 -35.16 -0.15
C GLU A 190 17.77 -34.91 0.41
N ASN A 191 17.10 -33.84 -0.02
CA ASN A 191 15.74 -33.51 0.39
C ASN A 191 14.67 -33.97 -0.63
N ALA A 192 15.06 -34.72 -1.67
CA ALA A 192 14.15 -35.15 -2.74
C ALA A 192 12.93 -35.93 -2.21
N GLY A 193 13.10 -36.71 -1.13
CA GLY A 193 12.01 -37.44 -0.49
C GLY A 193 10.96 -36.54 0.16
N GLN A 194 11.40 -35.53 0.92
CA GLN A 194 10.52 -34.53 1.55
C GLN A 194 9.83 -33.66 0.50
N SER A 195 10.58 -33.20 -0.51
CA SER A 195 10.05 -32.47 -1.65
C SER A 195 8.96 -33.27 -2.38
N ALA A 196 9.19 -34.56 -2.63
CA ALA A 196 8.20 -35.44 -3.26
C ALA A 196 6.95 -35.63 -2.39
N MET A 197 7.10 -35.79 -1.07
CA MET A 197 5.99 -35.88 -0.14
C MET A 197 5.10 -34.63 -0.18
N MET A 198 5.71 -33.45 -0.06
CA MET A 198 4.99 -32.17 -0.10
C MET A 198 4.31 -31.94 -1.46
N SER A 199 5.02 -32.26 -2.55
CA SER A 199 4.46 -32.15 -3.91
C SER A 199 3.24 -33.04 -4.09
N ASN A 200 3.31 -34.30 -3.67
CA ASN A 200 2.17 -35.22 -3.76
C ASN A 200 0.98 -34.75 -2.91
N PHE A 201 1.22 -34.28 -1.68
CA PHE A 201 0.17 -33.70 -0.85
C PHE A 201 -0.54 -32.56 -1.62
N LEU A 202 0.22 -31.59 -2.12
CA LEU A 202 -0.32 -30.41 -2.80
C LEU A 202 -1.04 -30.78 -4.10
N GLU A 203 -0.56 -31.75 -4.86
CA GLU A 203 -1.23 -32.28 -6.07
C GLU A 203 -2.56 -32.97 -5.75
N ILE A 204 -2.62 -33.79 -4.70
CA ILE A 204 -3.87 -34.41 -4.24
C ILE A 204 -4.84 -33.31 -3.77
N MET A 205 -4.35 -32.31 -3.03
CA MET A 205 -5.18 -31.19 -2.59
C MET A 205 -5.71 -30.36 -3.76
N HIS A 206 -4.90 -30.13 -4.80
CA HIS A 206 -5.36 -29.43 -6.01
C HIS A 206 -6.49 -30.19 -6.71
N LYS A 207 -6.36 -31.52 -6.84
CA LYS A 207 -7.39 -32.37 -7.46
C LYS A 207 -8.69 -32.41 -6.66
N ARG A 208 -8.60 -32.49 -5.31
CA ARG A 208 -9.76 -32.57 -4.42
C ARG A 208 -10.42 -31.22 -4.15
N TYR A 209 -9.61 -30.18 -4.06
CA TYR A 209 -10.00 -28.84 -3.63
C TYR A 209 -9.39 -27.79 -4.57
N PRO A 210 -9.85 -27.71 -5.83
CA PRO A 210 -9.22 -26.88 -6.87
C PRO A 210 -9.24 -25.37 -6.60
N LYS A 211 -10.02 -24.92 -5.61
CA LYS A 211 -10.10 -23.52 -5.17
C LYS A 211 -9.13 -23.17 -4.02
N VAL A 212 -8.47 -24.16 -3.42
CA VAL A 212 -7.59 -23.94 -2.25
C VAL A 212 -6.22 -23.52 -2.70
N VAL A 213 -5.71 -22.40 -2.17
CA VAL A 213 -4.33 -21.94 -2.36
C VAL A 213 -3.52 -22.13 -1.08
N PHE A 214 -2.34 -22.71 -1.17
CA PHE A 214 -1.34 -22.72 -0.11
C PHE A 214 -0.32 -21.62 -0.39
N VAL A 215 -0.07 -20.76 0.60
CA VAL A 215 0.90 -19.67 0.50
C VAL A 215 2.01 -19.93 1.49
N GLY A 216 3.19 -20.23 0.96
CA GLY A 216 4.35 -20.60 1.74
C GLY A 216 5.44 -19.54 1.71
N ALA A 217 6.05 -19.26 2.85
CA ALA A 217 7.26 -18.44 2.90
C ALA A 217 8.41 -19.13 2.13
N ALA A 218 9.25 -18.35 1.45
CA ALA A 218 10.39 -18.89 0.69
C ALA A 218 11.49 -19.48 1.58
N GLY A 219 11.53 -19.11 2.87
CA GLY A 219 12.59 -19.49 3.79
C GLY A 219 13.66 -18.41 3.90
N ASN A 220 14.39 -18.45 5.01
CA ASN A 220 15.27 -17.36 5.43
C ASN A 220 16.76 -17.73 5.35
N THR A 221 17.19 -18.53 4.36
CA THR A 221 18.54 -19.12 4.34
C THR A 221 19.44 -18.60 3.22
N ASN A 222 18.99 -17.59 2.46
CA ASN A 222 19.66 -17.06 1.25
C ASN A 222 19.98 -18.12 0.18
N GLN A 223 19.31 -19.28 0.24
CA GLN A 223 19.55 -20.38 -0.71
C GLN A 223 18.73 -20.20 -1.99
N ALA A 224 19.27 -20.76 -3.07
CA ALA A 224 18.52 -20.93 -4.30
C ALA A 224 17.67 -22.21 -4.19
N LEU A 225 16.35 -22.07 -4.26
CA LEU A 225 15.44 -23.20 -4.31
C LEU A 225 15.64 -23.96 -5.62
N ASP A 226 15.85 -25.28 -5.55
CA ASP A 226 16.23 -26.11 -6.71
C ASP A 226 15.16 -27.17 -7.09
N GLY A 227 14.01 -27.10 -6.42
CA GLY A 227 12.93 -28.08 -6.55
C GLY A 227 13.13 -29.34 -5.69
N ASN A 228 14.31 -29.56 -5.09
CA ASN A 228 14.57 -30.58 -4.08
C ASN A 228 14.73 -29.90 -2.71
N ASN A 229 13.69 -29.19 -2.28
CA ASN A 229 13.69 -28.49 -1.00
C ASN A 229 13.11 -29.39 0.10
N ASP A 230 13.49 -29.15 1.36
CA ASP A 230 12.91 -29.86 2.51
C ASP A 230 11.41 -29.59 2.74
N LEU A 231 10.88 -28.55 2.10
CA LEU A 231 9.45 -28.20 2.07
C LEU A 231 8.95 -27.99 0.64
N TRP A 232 8.50 -26.79 0.31
CA TRP A 232 7.93 -26.43 -0.99
C TRP A 232 8.91 -25.58 -1.81
N GLY A 233 8.43 -24.98 -2.90
CA GLY A 233 9.26 -24.26 -3.87
C GLY A 233 9.37 -24.96 -5.23
N LYS A 234 8.43 -25.86 -5.55
CA LYS A 234 8.16 -26.28 -6.94
C LYS A 234 7.01 -25.46 -7.49
N ASN A 235 6.97 -25.31 -8.81
CA ASN A 235 5.82 -24.71 -9.49
C ASN A 235 4.63 -25.68 -9.46
N LEU A 236 3.65 -25.40 -8.61
CA LEU A 236 2.36 -26.10 -8.55
C LEU A 236 1.20 -25.10 -8.68
N PRO A 237 0.06 -25.48 -9.30
CA PRO A 237 -1.04 -24.55 -9.55
C PRO A 237 -1.68 -23.95 -8.28
N ASN A 238 -1.64 -24.69 -7.17
CA ASN A 238 -2.21 -24.30 -5.89
C ASN A 238 -1.18 -23.88 -4.84
N LEU A 239 0.07 -23.63 -5.23
CA LEU A 239 1.12 -23.17 -4.36
C LEU A 239 1.65 -21.81 -4.82
N ILE A 240 1.77 -20.89 -3.86
CA ILE A 240 2.46 -19.62 -4.04
C ILE A 240 3.62 -19.56 -3.05
N THR A 241 4.84 -19.60 -3.55
CA THR A 241 6.06 -19.44 -2.73
C THR A 241 6.48 -17.97 -2.73
N VAL A 242 6.58 -17.36 -1.54
CA VAL A 242 6.71 -15.91 -1.39
C VAL A 242 8.10 -15.51 -0.91
N GLY A 243 8.84 -14.80 -1.77
CA GLY A 243 10.11 -14.17 -1.42
C GLY A 243 9.93 -12.89 -0.60
N ALA A 244 10.96 -12.49 0.14
CA ALA A 244 11.00 -11.26 0.91
C ALA A 244 11.88 -10.19 0.24
N LEU A 245 11.29 -9.01 0.05
CA LEU A 245 11.97 -7.82 -0.46
C LEU A 245 12.19 -6.79 0.64
N ASN A 246 13.22 -5.98 0.46
CA ASN A 246 13.39 -4.73 1.17
C ASN A 246 12.34 -3.70 0.74
N ASN A 247 12.23 -2.62 1.52
CA ASN A 247 11.31 -1.50 1.23
C ASN A 247 11.63 -0.78 -0.08
N ASP A 248 12.79 -1.03 -0.68
CA ASP A 248 13.23 -0.46 -1.94
C ASP A 248 13.12 -1.44 -3.12
N GLY A 249 12.58 -2.65 -2.90
CA GLY A 249 12.43 -3.69 -3.93
C GLY A 249 13.64 -4.60 -4.14
N GLY A 250 14.76 -4.38 -3.43
CA GLY A 250 15.88 -5.32 -3.41
C GLY A 250 15.51 -6.64 -2.71
N GLN A 251 16.23 -7.72 -3.01
CA GLN A 251 16.16 -8.95 -2.20
C GLN A 251 16.56 -8.62 -0.76
N ALA A 252 15.76 -9.04 0.21
CA ALA A 252 16.12 -8.87 1.62
C ALA A 252 17.29 -9.80 2.01
N LYS A 253 18.32 -9.25 2.66
CA LYS A 253 19.53 -9.95 3.10
C LYS A 253 19.79 -9.75 4.59
N ALA A 254 20.86 -10.36 5.11
CA ALA A 254 21.14 -10.36 6.55
C ALA A 254 21.40 -8.96 7.11
N ASP A 255 22.10 -8.13 6.36
CA ASP A 255 22.43 -6.74 6.69
C ASP A 255 21.21 -5.81 6.69
N ASP A 256 20.14 -6.20 5.99
CA ASP A 256 18.84 -5.51 6.08
C ASP A 256 18.07 -5.87 7.36
N TRP A 257 18.32 -7.06 7.92
CA TRP A 257 17.53 -7.63 9.01
C TRP A 257 18.21 -7.61 10.37
N ALA A 258 19.52 -7.46 10.40
CA ALA A 258 20.32 -7.43 11.62
C ALA A 258 21.24 -6.22 11.67
N ASP A 259 21.53 -5.76 12.89
CA ASP A 259 22.45 -4.65 13.12
C ASP A 259 23.86 -5.01 12.57
N PRO A 260 24.46 -4.18 11.71
CA PRO A 260 25.78 -4.43 11.14
C PRO A 260 26.88 -4.68 12.19
N SER A 261 26.75 -4.10 13.39
CA SER A 261 27.68 -4.32 14.50
C SER A 261 27.54 -5.72 15.09
N LEU A 262 26.32 -6.25 15.23
CA LEU A 262 26.08 -7.61 15.69
C LEU A 262 26.52 -8.66 14.66
N ILE A 263 26.38 -8.35 13.36
CA ILE A 263 26.94 -9.19 12.29
C ILE A 263 28.47 -9.21 12.38
N GLU A 264 29.09 -8.05 12.60
CA GLU A 264 30.56 -7.96 12.78
C GLU A 264 31.03 -8.76 13.99
N GLU A 265 30.39 -8.57 15.16
CA GLU A 265 30.72 -9.31 16.37
C GLU A 265 30.60 -10.83 16.16
N SER A 266 29.52 -11.28 15.51
CA SER A 266 29.31 -12.69 15.18
C SER A 266 30.39 -13.20 14.23
N TYR A 267 30.71 -12.46 13.17
CA TYR A 267 31.77 -12.83 12.23
C TYR A 267 33.13 -13.01 12.92
N GLN A 268 33.51 -12.05 13.77
CA GLN A 268 34.77 -12.13 14.54
C GLN A 268 34.77 -13.31 15.51
N GLN A 269 33.65 -13.61 16.15
CA GLN A 269 33.52 -14.77 17.04
C GLN A 269 33.71 -16.09 16.28
N TYR A 270 33.11 -16.21 15.10
CA TYR A 270 33.18 -17.39 14.24
C TYR A 270 34.57 -17.59 13.61
N LEU A 271 35.31 -16.50 13.33
CA LEU A 271 36.73 -16.58 12.99
C LEU A 271 37.56 -17.04 14.19
N ALA A 272 37.36 -16.43 15.36
CA ALA A 272 38.15 -16.69 16.56
C ALA A 272 37.98 -18.13 17.09
N ASN A 273 36.80 -18.72 16.93
CA ASN A 273 36.52 -20.10 17.35
C ASN A 273 36.83 -21.16 16.27
N GLY A 274 37.28 -20.73 15.08
CA GLY A 274 37.64 -21.63 13.97
C GLY A 274 36.45 -22.28 13.25
N SER A 275 35.23 -21.75 13.41
CA SER A 275 34.03 -22.28 12.74
C SER A 275 33.93 -21.88 11.26
N LEU A 276 34.70 -20.87 10.82
CA LEU A 276 34.80 -20.49 9.41
C LEU A 276 36.05 -21.05 8.76
N GLN A 277 35.93 -21.39 7.48
CA GLN A 277 37.08 -21.80 6.69
C GLN A 277 38.09 -20.63 6.61
N PRO A 278 39.41 -20.90 6.71
CA PRO A 278 40.42 -19.86 6.55
C PRO A 278 40.23 -19.10 5.23
N GLY A 279 40.13 -17.77 5.30
CA GLY A 279 39.92 -16.91 4.13
C GLY A 279 38.45 -16.64 3.77
N THR A 280 37.49 -17.15 4.54
CA THR A 280 36.07 -16.74 4.42
C THR A 280 35.97 -15.24 4.67
N THR A 281 35.37 -14.51 3.73
CA THR A 281 35.11 -13.07 3.84
C THR A 281 33.86 -12.79 4.67
N LYS A 282 33.68 -11.55 5.12
CA LYS A 282 32.47 -11.13 5.85
C LYS A 282 31.23 -11.25 4.97
N GLU A 283 31.36 -10.94 3.69
CA GLU A 283 30.28 -11.07 2.70
C GLU A 283 29.86 -12.54 2.54
N GLN A 284 30.84 -13.46 2.46
CA GLN A 284 30.55 -14.90 2.46
C GLN A 284 29.93 -15.37 3.79
N PHE A 285 30.35 -14.80 4.92
CA PHE A 285 29.72 -15.09 6.21
C PHE A 285 28.27 -14.62 6.25
N ILE A 286 27.96 -13.44 5.73
CA ILE A 286 26.60 -12.90 5.62
C ILE A 286 25.69 -13.86 4.85
N ASP A 287 26.17 -14.44 3.76
CA ASP A 287 25.43 -15.44 2.99
C ASP A 287 25.25 -16.76 3.76
N MET A 288 26.10 -17.04 4.76
CA MET A 288 26.03 -18.22 5.62
C MET A 288 25.15 -18.05 6.87
N VAL A 289 25.00 -16.83 7.39
CA VAL A 289 24.06 -16.57 8.49
C VAL A 289 22.65 -16.58 7.90
N LEU A 290 21.82 -17.50 8.39
CA LEU A 290 20.46 -17.81 7.94
C LEU A 290 19.49 -16.63 8.17
N LEU A 291 19.75 -15.52 7.47
CA LEU A 291 19.10 -14.22 7.58
C LEU A 291 19.04 -13.62 6.18
N GLY A 292 17.87 -13.66 5.56
CA GLY A 292 17.59 -13.08 4.24
C GLY A 292 16.71 -14.00 3.42
N SER A 293 16.16 -13.52 2.31
CA SER A 293 15.23 -14.29 1.49
C SER A 293 15.94 -15.36 0.67
N ASN A 294 15.40 -16.58 0.66
CA ASN A 294 15.67 -17.53 -0.40
C ASN A 294 15.21 -16.96 -1.76
N VAL A 295 15.82 -17.48 -2.83
CA VAL A 295 15.61 -17.05 -4.22
C VAL A 295 15.27 -18.24 -5.10
N ALA A 296 14.74 -17.99 -6.30
CA ALA A 296 14.52 -19.04 -7.28
C ALA A 296 15.86 -19.49 -7.89
N GLY A 297 16.10 -20.81 -7.89
CA GLY A 297 17.16 -21.48 -8.62
C GLY A 297 16.61 -22.36 -9.74
N GLU A 298 17.49 -23.12 -10.40
CA GLU A 298 17.08 -24.06 -11.44
C GLU A 298 16.18 -25.16 -10.85
N GLY A 299 14.96 -25.31 -11.38
CA GLY A 299 13.99 -26.30 -10.91
C GLY A 299 13.16 -25.87 -9.69
N GLY A 300 13.52 -24.77 -9.03
CA GLY A 300 12.72 -24.17 -7.96
C GLY A 300 11.91 -22.94 -8.40
N GLU A 301 10.95 -22.54 -7.57
CA GLU A 301 10.06 -21.41 -7.82
C GLU A 301 9.98 -20.49 -6.60
N ILE A 302 10.20 -19.20 -6.86
CA ILE A 302 9.57 -18.09 -6.14
C ILE A 302 8.47 -17.56 -7.06
N THR A 303 7.21 -17.59 -6.62
CA THR A 303 6.09 -17.21 -7.48
C THR A 303 6.04 -15.69 -7.65
N LEU A 304 6.08 -14.98 -6.53
CA LEU A 304 6.19 -13.53 -6.43
C LEU A 304 6.75 -13.18 -5.04
N SER A 305 7.02 -11.90 -4.81
CA SER A 305 7.58 -11.45 -3.53
C SER A 305 6.77 -10.33 -2.91
N ALA A 306 6.88 -10.15 -1.60
CA ALA A 306 6.29 -9.02 -0.88
C ALA A 306 7.34 -8.41 0.06
N CYS A 307 7.03 -7.26 0.66
CA CYS A 307 7.95 -6.64 1.61
C CYS A 307 8.15 -7.56 2.82
N GLY A 308 9.39 -7.93 3.12
CA GLY A 308 9.74 -8.71 4.30
C GLY A 308 10.65 -7.95 5.26
N THR A 309 10.85 -6.65 5.07
CA THR A 309 11.75 -5.82 5.87
C THR A 309 10.98 -4.66 6.49
N GLY A 310 10.95 -4.59 7.82
CA GLY A 310 10.27 -3.53 8.57
C GLY A 310 8.74 -3.59 8.43
N VAL A 311 8.17 -4.80 8.38
CA VAL A 311 6.71 -4.99 8.25
C VAL A 311 6.03 -4.61 9.56
N PRO A 312 5.09 -3.64 9.59
CA PRO A 312 4.41 -3.23 10.81
C PRO A 312 3.42 -4.29 11.29
N VAL A 313 3.47 -4.64 12.57
CA VAL A 313 2.66 -5.74 13.14
C VAL A 313 1.90 -5.36 14.41
N GLY A 314 2.02 -4.13 14.89
CA GLY A 314 1.30 -3.66 16.06
C GLY A 314 2.01 -2.49 16.72
N LEU A 315 1.60 -2.17 17.95
CA LEU A 315 2.25 -1.14 18.76
C LEU A 315 2.80 -1.72 20.05
N THR A 316 3.82 -1.06 20.60
CA THR A 316 4.30 -1.25 21.97
C THR A 316 3.32 -0.64 22.98
N PRO A 317 3.47 -0.92 24.30
CA PRO A 317 2.64 -0.29 25.33
C PRO A 317 2.68 1.26 25.33
N ASP A 318 3.79 1.87 24.92
CA ASP A 318 3.95 3.32 24.77
C ASP A 318 3.48 3.87 23.40
N GLY A 319 2.83 3.03 22.58
CA GLY A 319 2.21 3.44 21.31
C GLY A 319 3.15 3.51 20.12
N LYS A 320 4.39 3.01 20.22
CA LYS A 320 5.34 2.99 19.10
C LYS A 320 5.08 1.79 18.19
N THR A 321 5.23 1.99 16.89
CA THR A 321 5.10 0.90 15.91
C THR A 321 6.16 -0.19 16.13
N VAL A 322 5.70 -1.44 16.20
CA VAL A 322 6.55 -2.63 16.17
C VAL A 322 6.63 -3.12 14.73
N THR A 323 7.85 -3.38 14.27
CA THR A 323 8.10 -3.95 12.95
C THR A 323 8.89 -5.24 13.05
N VAL A 324 8.72 -6.11 12.05
CA VAL A 324 9.38 -7.42 11.97
C VAL A 324 9.94 -7.67 10.58
N ASN A 325 10.89 -8.60 10.51
CA ASN A 325 11.59 -9.00 9.30
C ASN A 325 11.39 -10.50 9.04
N GLY A 326 11.31 -10.90 7.77
CA GLY A 326 11.26 -12.31 7.37
C GLY A 326 10.29 -12.62 6.23
N THR A 327 10.58 -13.70 5.50
CA THR A 327 9.64 -14.28 4.52
C THR A 327 8.31 -14.70 5.17
N SER A 328 8.35 -15.03 6.46
CA SER A 328 7.20 -15.29 7.33
C SER A 328 6.19 -14.14 7.42
N PHE A 329 6.61 -12.90 7.11
CA PHE A 329 5.76 -11.70 7.11
C PHE A 329 5.50 -11.16 5.70
N ALA A 330 6.23 -11.63 4.70
CA ALA A 330 5.92 -11.40 3.29
C ALA A 330 4.76 -12.30 2.82
N ALA A 331 4.80 -13.60 3.14
CA ALA A 331 3.74 -14.57 2.82
C ALA A 331 2.32 -14.14 3.28
N PRO A 332 2.09 -13.69 4.53
CA PRO A 332 0.76 -13.28 4.98
C PRO A 332 0.20 -12.05 4.25
N GLN A 333 1.03 -11.17 3.67
CA GLN A 333 0.52 -10.09 2.82
C GLN A 333 -0.15 -10.64 1.56
N VAL A 334 0.44 -11.67 0.96
CA VAL A 334 -0.12 -12.37 -0.20
C VAL A 334 -1.40 -13.12 0.19
N VAL A 335 -1.43 -13.75 1.37
CA VAL A 335 -2.66 -14.38 1.90
C VAL A 335 -3.79 -13.37 2.07
N GLY A 336 -3.49 -12.20 2.64
CA GLY A 336 -4.46 -11.11 2.75
C GLY A 336 -4.96 -10.65 1.37
N ALA A 337 -4.07 -10.50 0.39
CA ALA A 337 -4.47 -10.17 -0.98
C ALA A 337 -5.42 -11.23 -1.58
N ILE A 338 -5.12 -12.51 -1.40
CA ILE A 338 -5.98 -13.61 -1.87
C ILE A 338 -7.34 -13.58 -1.17
N ALA A 339 -7.38 -13.25 0.13
CA ALA A 339 -8.63 -13.12 0.86
C ALA A 339 -9.50 -11.99 0.30
N LEU A 340 -8.91 -10.83 -0.04
CA LEU A 340 -9.62 -9.75 -0.73
C LEU A 340 -10.16 -10.22 -2.10
N ILE A 341 -9.32 -10.88 -2.90
CA ILE A 341 -9.70 -11.39 -4.24
C ILE A 341 -10.81 -12.44 -4.11
N ARG A 342 -10.75 -13.37 -3.14
CA ARG A 342 -11.81 -14.36 -2.90
C ARG A 342 -13.12 -13.72 -2.47
N SER A 343 -13.05 -12.69 -1.62
CA SER A 343 -14.23 -11.96 -1.18
C SER A 343 -14.90 -11.27 -2.35
N ILE A 344 -14.14 -10.77 -3.33
CA ILE A 344 -14.68 -10.19 -4.56
C ILE A 344 -15.24 -11.27 -5.49
N ASN A 345 -14.47 -12.32 -5.79
CA ASN A 345 -14.88 -13.39 -6.69
C ASN A 345 -14.59 -14.78 -6.07
N PRO A 346 -15.56 -15.44 -5.43
CA PRO A 346 -15.36 -16.74 -4.76
C PRO A 346 -15.26 -17.93 -5.74
N ASN A 347 -15.41 -17.69 -7.05
CA ASN A 347 -15.43 -18.75 -8.05
C ASN A 347 -14.08 -19.09 -8.67
N LEU A 348 -13.11 -18.17 -8.64
CA LEU A 348 -11.78 -18.48 -9.19
C LEU A 348 -11.13 -19.67 -8.45
N SER A 349 -10.50 -20.51 -9.26
CA SER A 349 -9.63 -21.60 -8.87
C SER A 349 -8.30 -21.08 -8.30
N ALA A 350 -7.55 -22.00 -7.69
CA ALA A 350 -6.22 -21.72 -7.18
C ALA A 350 -5.25 -21.26 -8.28
N GLU A 351 -5.35 -21.87 -9.46
CA GLU A 351 -4.53 -21.53 -10.63
C GLU A 351 -4.85 -20.12 -11.15
N GLU A 352 -6.14 -19.78 -11.25
CA GLU A 352 -6.56 -18.43 -11.67
C GLU A 352 -6.12 -17.35 -10.67
N ILE A 353 -6.13 -17.65 -9.36
CA ILE A 353 -5.59 -16.75 -8.33
C ILE A 353 -4.08 -16.55 -8.52
N LYS A 354 -3.32 -17.64 -8.68
CA LYS A 354 -1.87 -17.60 -8.90
C LYS A 354 -1.55 -16.78 -10.14
N ALA A 355 -2.23 -17.05 -11.26
CA ALA A 355 -2.06 -16.34 -12.52
C ALA A 355 -2.41 -14.85 -12.41
N LEU A 356 -3.52 -14.52 -11.72
CA LEU A 356 -3.92 -13.14 -11.47
C LEU A 356 -2.82 -12.37 -10.72
N LEU A 357 -2.34 -12.93 -9.60
CA LEU A 357 -1.31 -12.29 -8.78
C LEU A 357 0.00 -12.10 -9.56
N VAL A 358 0.44 -13.12 -10.30
CA VAL A 358 1.62 -13.05 -11.17
C VAL A 358 1.46 -11.97 -12.25
N ALA A 359 0.31 -11.91 -12.92
CA ALA A 359 0.03 -10.94 -13.98
C ALA A 359 -0.03 -9.49 -13.48
N THR A 360 -0.39 -9.29 -12.19
CA THR A 360 -0.48 -7.96 -11.58
C THR A 360 0.76 -7.55 -10.79
N ALA A 361 1.71 -8.45 -10.56
CA ALA A 361 2.95 -8.13 -9.86
C ALA A 361 3.76 -7.07 -10.64
N ALA A 362 4.44 -6.19 -9.92
CA ALA A 362 5.27 -5.16 -10.52
C ALA A 362 6.76 -5.52 -10.44
N ARG A 363 7.52 -5.22 -11.51
CA ARG A 363 8.98 -5.35 -11.50
C ARG A 363 9.70 -4.12 -10.98
N GLU A 364 8.99 -3.06 -10.67
CA GLU A 364 9.55 -1.78 -10.24
C GLU A 364 8.97 -1.36 -8.89
N VAL A 365 9.84 -0.87 -8.01
CA VAL A 365 9.49 -0.34 -6.69
C VAL A 365 10.05 1.07 -6.57
N LYS A 366 9.20 2.02 -6.19
CA LYS A 366 9.60 3.40 -5.93
C LYS A 366 10.05 3.55 -4.48
N HIS A 367 11.18 4.23 -4.28
CA HIS A 367 11.71 4.56 -2.96
C HIS A 367 12.27 5.99 -2.99
N GLY A 368 11.51 6.94 -2.44
CA GLY A 368 11.79 8.36 -2.65
C GLY A 368 11.71 8.70 -4.14
N ASP A 369 12.75 9.37 -4.66
CA ASP A 369 12.86 9.72 -6.08
C ASP A 369 13.44 8.56 -6.94
N ALA A 370 13.93 7.49 -6.31
CA ALA A 370 14.51 6.35 -7.00
C ALA A 370 13.44 5.31 -7.38
N THR A 371 13.66 4.62 -8.50
CA THR A 371 12.91 3.44 -8.90
C THR A 371 13.88 2.29 -9.09
N ASN A 372 13.68 1.21 -8.33
CA ASN A 372 14.52 0.03 -8.38
C ASN A 372 13.78 -1.12 -9.03
N THR A 373 14.52 -1.95 -9.77
CA THR A 373 13.99 -3.16 -10.40
C THR A 373 14.12 -4.34 -9.44
N VAL A 374 13.03 -5.07 -9.24
CA VAL A 374 13.01 -6.31 -8.46
C VAL A 374 13.85 -7.38 -9.20
N PRO A 375 14.76 -8.10 -8.52
CA PRO A 375 15.57 -9.15 -9.14
C PRO A 375 14.73 -10.27 -9.79
N GLU A 376 15.18 -10.84 -10.91
CA GLU A 376 14.46 -11.90 -11.64
C GLU A 376 14.23 -13.18 -10.82
N ASN A 377 15.16 -13.51 -9.95
CA ASN A 377 15.06 -14.67 -9.05
C ASN A 377 14.09 -14.46 -7.87
N MET A 378 13.43 -13.29 -7.79
CA MET A 378 12.38 -12.98 -6.82
C MET A 378 10.96 -13.18 -7.40
N GLY A 379 10.85 -14.00 -8.45
CA GLY A 379 9.60 -14.38 -9.08
C GLY A 379 9.05 -13.30 -10.02
N ALA A 380 7.73 -13.20 -10.10
CA ALA A 380 7.05 -12.23 -10.97
C ALA A 380 7.35 -10.76 -10.63
N GLY A 381 7.81 -10.49 -9.42
CA GLY A 381 8.06 -9.15 -8.89
C GLY A 381 7.38 -8.94 -7.54
N VAL A 382 7.16 -7.67 -7.18
CA VAL A 382 6.46 -7.29 -5.96
C VAL A 382 4.94 -7.47 -6.10
N LEU A 383 4.30 -7.97 -5.04
CA LEU A 383 2.85 -7.99 -4.86
C LEU A 383 2.25 -6.58 -5.06
N ARG A 384 1.18 -6.49 -5.86
CA ARG A 384 0.36 -5.29 -6.02
C ARG A 384 -1.10 -5.60 -5.73
N VAL A 385 -1.52 -5.34 -4.51
CA VAL A 385 -2.88 -5.64 -4.05
C VAL A 385 -3.89 -4.77 -4.78
N ASP A 386 -3.56 -3.50 -5.00
CA ASP A 386 -4.38 -2.56 -5.75
C ASP A 386 -4.64 -2.99 -7.20
N GLU A 387 -3.60 -3.42 -7.92
CA GLU A 387 -3.73 -3.93 -9.29
C GLU A 387 -4.54 -5.22 -9.34
N ALA A 388 -4.26 -6.18 -8.43
CA ALA A 388 -4.97 -7.45 -8.36
C ALA A 388 -6.47 -7.26 -8.07
N VAL A 389 -6.79 -6.38 -7.11
CA VAL A 389 -8.17 -6.02 -6.75
C VAL A 389 -8.89 -5.32 -7.91
N LEU A 390 -8.26 -4.34 -8.55
CA LEU A 390 -8.85 -3.64 -9.69
C LEU A 390 -9.14 -4.61 -10.84
N LYS A 391 -8.19 -5.52 -11.11
CA LYS A 391 -8.32 -6.51 -12.18
C LYS A 391 -9.46 -7.50 -11.89
N VAL A 392 -9.55 -8.09 -10.70
CA VAL A 392 -10.64 -9.05 -10.41
C VAL A 392 -12.02 -8.40 -10.45
N ILE A 393 -12.15 -7.13 -10.03
CA ILE A 393 -13.40 -6.37 -10.15
C ILE A 393 -13.76 -6.18 -11.63
N ASN A 394 -12.80 -5.79 -12.47
CA ASN A 394 -13.05 -5.59 -13.89
C ASN A 394 -13.31 -6.88 -14.65
N ASP A 395 -12.66 -7.99 -14.27
CA ASP A 395 -12.93 -9.31 -14.83
C ASP A 395 -14.36 -9.76 -14.50
N LEU A 396 -14.85 -9.53 -13.28
CA LEU A 396 -16.26 -9.77 -12.92
C LEU A 396 -17.21 -8.92 -13.76
N ARG A 397 -16.91 -7.62 -13.91
CA ARG A 397 -17.75 -6.69 -14.68
C ARG A 397 -17.84 -7.04 -16.16
N ALA A 398 -16.79 -7.62 -16.73
CA ALA A 398 -16.80 -8.12 -18.10
C ALA A 398 -17.77 -9.31 -18.29
N GLY A 399 -18.21 -9.94 -17.19
CA GLY A 399 -19.05 -11.12 -17.16
C GLY A 399 -18.28 -12.41 -17.44
N ALA A 400 -18.77 -13.54 -16.93
CA ALA A 400 -18.28 -14.84 -17.39
C ALA A 400 -18.67 -15.01 -18.88
N PRO A 401 -17.79 -15.53 -19.76
CA PRO A 401 -18.12 -15.79 -21.16
C PRO A 401 -19.40 -16.64 -21.32
N ASP A 402 -19.68 -17.50 -20.33
CA ASP A 402 -20.68 -18.56 -20.39
C ASP A 402 -21.92 -18.32 -19.51
N ASP A 403 -22.04 -17.15 -18.84
CA ASP A 403 -23.26 -16.78 -18.10
C ASP A 403 -24.02 -15.64 -18.81
N PRO A 404 -24.97 -15.95 -19.71
CA PRO A 404 -25.77 -14.96 -20.41
C PRO A 404 -26.69 -14.12 -19.51
N GLY A 405 -26.81 -14.46 -18.22
CA GLY A 405 -27.57 -13.70 -17.23
C GLY A 405 -26.77 -12.60 -16.54
N TYR A 406 -25.44 -12.56 -16.67
CA TYR A 406 -24.61 -11.57 -15.99
C TYR A 406 -24.51 -10.26 -16.81
N PRO A 407 -24.92 -9.10 -16.29
CA PRO A 407 -24.86 -7.85 -17.02
C PRO A 407 -23.40 -7.43 -17.24
N LYS A 408 -22.99 -7.32 -18.51
CA LYS A 408 -21.67 -6.79 -18.86
C LYS A 408 -21.65 -5.28 -18.57
N LEU A 409 -20.80 -4.88 -17.63
CA LEU A 409 -20.62 -3.48 -17.24
C LEU A 409 -19.30 -2.94 -17.78
N PRO A 410 -19.21 -1.64 -18.14
CA PRO A 410 -17.94 -1.03 -18.55
C PRO A 410 -16.86 -1.17 -17.45
N PRO A 411 -15.58 -1.34 -17.81
CA PRO A 411 -14.51 -1.41 -16.83
C PRO A 411 -14.42 -0.09 -16.03
N LEU A 412 -14.00 -0.21 -14.77
CA LEU A 412 -13.70 0.92 -13.89
C LEU A 412 -12.22 1.24 -13.99
N THR A 413 -11.89 2.53 -13.99
CA THR A 413 -10.50 3.00 -13.94
C THR A 413 -10.09 3.31 -12.51
N ARG A 414 -8.79 3.22 -12.23
CA ARG A 414 -8.20 3.59 -10.93
C ARG A 414 -8.57 5.03 -10.57
N GLU A 415 -8.35 5.97 -11.49
CA GLU A 415 -8.56 7.41 -11.27
C GLU A 415 -10.01 7.69 -10.85
N ARG A 416 -10.97 7.03 -11.51
CA ARG A 416 -12.39 7.16 -11.19
C ARG A 416 -12.70 6.64 -9.79
N LEU A 417 -12.14 5.49 -9.41
CA LEU A 417 -12.40 4.85 -8.12
C LEU A 417 -11.76 5.62 -6.96
N LEU A 418 -10.52 6.09 -7.12
CA LEU A 418 -9.85 6.94 -6.15
C LEU A 418 -10.50 8.33 -6.06
N GLY A 419 -11.00 8.88 -7.17
CA GLY A 419 -11.81 10.10 -7.13
C GLY A 419 -13.16 9.91 -6.43
N THR A 420 -13.72 8.69 -6.51
CA THR A 420 -14.98 8.33 -5.83
C THR A 420 -14.77 8.08 -4.34
N SER A 421 -13.57 7.69 -3.90
CA SER A 421 -13.23 7.48 -2.49
C SER A 421 -12.93 8.78 -1.73
N ARG A 422 -13.20 9.96 -2.32
CA ARG A 422 -12.80 11.26 -1.78
C ARG A 422 -13.93 12.27 -1.71
N VAL A 423 -13.77 13.19 -0.75
CA VAL A 423 -14.50 14.44 -0.63
C VAL A 423 -13.44 15.52 -0.43
N ASP A 424 -13.45 16.55 -1.26
CA ASP A 424 -12.57 17.71 -1.08
C ASP A 424 -13.33 18.74 -0.23
N LEU A 425 -12.96 18.88 1.04
CA LEU A 425 -13.63 19.78 1.98
C LEU A 425 -12.72 20.98 2.30
N GLN A 426 -13.25 22.17 2.10
CA GLN A 426 -12.58 23.43 2.40
C GLN A 426 -13.47 24.34 3.24
N ALA A 427 -12.85 25.20 4.04
CA ALA A 427 -13.52 26.21 4.85
C ALA A 427 -12.90 27.59 4.57
N THR A 428 -13.72 28.57 4.24
CA THR A 428 -13.31 29.95 4.01
C THR A 428 -14.13 30.88 4.87
N GLY A 429 -13.52 31.79 5.61
CA GLY A 429 -14.24 32.68 6.51
C GLY A 429 -13.35 33.49 7.42
N GLU A 430 -13.96 34.29 8.28
CA GLU A 430 -13.27 35.18 9.22
C GLU A 430 -13.91 35.11 10.61
N GLY A 431 -13.10 35.30 11.65
CA GLY A 431 -13.59 35.28 13.02
C GLY A 431 -14.18 33.91 13.35
N LYS A 432 -15.46 33.92 13.72
CA LYS A 432 -16.25 32.71 14.02
C LYS A 432 -17.11 32.24 12.84
N ASN A 433 -17.09 32.89 11.69
CA ASN A 433 -18.01 32.60 10.59
C ASN A 433 -17.28 31.99 9.41
N TYR A 434 -17.72 30.81 8.96
CA TYR A 434 -17.16 30.07 7.85
C TYR A 434 -18.20 29.69 6.82
N THR A 435 -17.79 29.69 5.56
CA THR A 435 -18.44 28.98 4.46
C THR A 435 -17.65 27.71 4.20
N LEU A 436 -18.33 26.57 4.28
CA LEU A 436 -17.79 25.25 4.00
C LEU A 436 -18.19 24.86 2.59
N ILE A 437 -17.20 24.43 1.79
CA ILE A 437 -17.38 23.98 0.42
C ILE A 437 -16.89 22.55 0.34
N ALA A 438 -17.75 21.62 -0.05
CA ALA A 438 -17.38 20.23 -0.31
C ALA A 438 -17.58 19.90 -1.79
N LYS A 439 -16.57 19.31 -2.41
CA LYS A 439 -16.61 18.84 -3.81
C LYS A 439 -16.35 17.34 -3.89
N ILE A 440 -16.83 16.74 -4.97
CA ILE A 440 -16.52 15.34 -5.29
C ILE A 440 -15.72 15.26 -6.60
N PRO A 441 -14.52 14.65 -6.60
CA PRO A 441 -13.73 14.48 -7.82
C PRO A 441 -14.37 13.53 -8.83
N ALA A 442 -15.04 12.48 -8.36
CA ALA A 442 -15.73 11.50 -9.21
C ALA A 442 -16.92 10.82 -8.51
N ALA A 443 -17.74 10.12 -9.31
CA ALA A 443 -18.80 9.23 -8.86
C ALA A 443 -19.03 8.06 -9.84
N LEU A 444 -19.67 6.99 -9.36
CA LEU A 444 -20.14 5.90 -10.22
C LEU A 444 -21.41 6.27 -11.01
N GLY A 445 -22.27 7.11 -10.42
CA GLY A 445 -23.45 7.70 -11.07
C GLY A 445 -23.22 9.16 -11.51
N ALA A 446 -24.31 9.92 -11.66
CA ALA A 446 -24.26 11.34 -12.00
C ALA A 446 -23.72 12.23 -10.87
N GLY A 447 -23.73 11.72 -9.63
CA GLY A 447 -23.37 12.44 -8.42
C GLY A 447 -23.52 11.56 -7.19
N CYS A 448 -23.43 12.15 -6.00
CA CYS A 448 -23.75 11.50 -4.74
C CYS A 448 -24.34 12.48 -3.73
N ASP A 449 -24.94 11.96 -2.67
CA ASP A 449 -25.36 12.76 -1.53
C ASP A 449 -24.21 12.94 -0.53
N LEU A 450 -23.95 14.20 -0.17
CA LEU A 450 -23.03 14.57 0.89
C LEU A 450 -23.80 14.95 2.15
N LYS A 451 -23.44 14.33 3.28
CA LYS A 451 -23.98 14.64 4.61
C LYS A 451 -22.93 15.37 5.43
N ILE A 452 -23.28 16.53 5.97
CA ILE A 452 -22.45 17.24 6.95
C ILE A 452 -22.88 16.88 8.37
N GLU A 453 -21.89 16.71 9.24
CA GLU A 453 -22.04 16.55 10.69
C GLU A 453 -21.05 17.50 11.37
N ALA A 454 -21.51 18.21 12.40
CA ALA A 454 -20.66 19.12 13.16
C ALA A 454 -20.80 18.83 14.66
N ASN A 455 -19.69 18.74 15.36
CA ASN A 455 -19.60 18.49 16.79
C ASN A 455 -18.95 19.69 17.48
N GLY A 456 -19.60 20.16 18.55
CA GLY A 456 -19.31 21.42 19.22
C GLY A 456 -20.47 22.40 19.14
N GLN A 457 -20.52 23.43 20.00
CA GLN A 457 -21.57 24.46 19.91
C GLN A 457 -21.38 25.36 18.69
N HIS A 458 -22.38 25.36 17.80
CA HIS A 458 -22.38 26.12 16.55
C HIS A 458 -23.80 26.45 16.10
N SER A 459 -23.93 27.40 15.16
CA SER A 459 -25.10 27.50 14.29
C SER A 459 -24.69 27.19 12.86
N MET A 460 -25.56 26.50 12.11
CA MET A 460 -25.29 26.12 10.72
C MET A 460 -26.52 26.38 9.85
N THR A 461 -26.28 26.80 8.60
CA THR A 461 -27.30 26.98 7.57
C THR A 461 -26.94 26.21 6.31
N GLY A 462 -27.96 25.81 5.55
CA GLY A 462 -27.86 24.84 4.46
C GLY A 462 -28.50 23.50 4.84
N ALA A 463 -28.96 22.74 3.83
CA ALA A 463 -29.53 21.42 4.08
C ALA A 463 -28.44 20.46 4.58
N THR A 464 -28.73 19.67 5.63
CA THR A 464 -27.76 18.71 6.20
C THR A 464 -27.26 17.69 5.18
N VAL A 465 -28.11 17.34 4.21
CA VAL A 465 -27.76 16.51 3.07
C VAL A 465 -27.94 17.32 1.79
N GLN A 466 -26.94 17.32 0.92
CA GLN A 466 -26.98 17.95 -0.39
C GLN A 466 -26.55 16.95 -1.46
N THR A 467 -27.33 16.86 -2.54
CA THR A 467 -26.96 16.07 -3.73
C THR A 467 -25.98 16.87 -4.59
N VAL A 468 -24.82 16.29 -4.86
CA VAL A 468 -23.73 16.94 -5.60
C VAL A 468 -23.43 16.14 -6.86
N SER A 469 -23.46 16.80 -8.02
CA SER A 469 -23.01 16.20 -9.28
C SER A 469 -21.48 16.23 -9.38
N VAL A 470 -20.88 15.38 -10.22
CA VAL A 470 -19.42 15.43 -10.44
C VAL A 470 -19.00 16.82 -10.93
N GLY A 471 -18.02 17.43 -10.26
CA GLY A 471 -17.58 18.82 -10.52
C GLY A 471 -18.47 19.91 -9.89
N GLY A 472 -19.58 19.54 -9.25
CA GLY A 472 -20.41 20.43 -8.44
C GLY A 472 -19.92 20.58 -7.00
N GLU A 473 -20.61 21.43 -6.24
CA GLU A 473 -20.24 21.77 -4.87
C GLU A 473 -21.46 21.69 -3.94
N ALA A 474 -21.26 21.21 -2.72
CA ALA A 474 -22.17 21.44 -1.60
C ALA A 474 -21.62 22.58 -0.74
N THR A 475 -22.52 23.43 -0.23
CA THR A 475 -22.13 24.60 0.56
C THR A 475 -22.94 24.71 1.84
N TRP A 476 -22.25 24.95 2.95
CA TRP A 476 -22.85 25.26 4.25
C TRP A 476 -22.23 26.52 4.83
N LYS A 477 -22.99 27.29 5.61
CA LYS A 477 -22.42 28.36 6.44
C LYS A 477 -22.50 27.95 7.88
N ILE A 478 -21.40 28.07 8.61
CA ILE A 478 -21.29 27.71 10.02
C ILE A 478 -20.74 28.88 10.83
N THR A 479 -21.33 29.14 11.98
CA THR A 479 -20.85 30.10 12.98
C THR A 479 -20.47 29.36 14.25
N LEU A 480 -19.22 29.48 14.68
CA LEU A 480 -18.71 28.87 15.90
C LEU A 480 -19.27 29.60 17.12
N MET A 481 -19.72 28.87 18.14
CA MET A 481 -20.10 29.42 19.44
C MET A 481 -19.10 29.08 20.54
N GLU A 482 -18.15 28.19 20.24
CA GLU A 482 -17.02 27.81 21.09
C GLU A 482 -15.68 27.95 20.35
N GLU A 483 -14.59 27.58 21.03
CA GLU A 483 -13.22 27.73 20.52
C GLU A 483 -12.82 26.71 19.46
N GLU A 484 -13.58 25.62 19.33
CA GLU A 484 -13.27 24.56 18.38
C GLU A 484 -14.54 23.81 17.97
N VAL A 485 -14.84 23.73 16.68
CA VAL A 485 -15.95 22.90 16.16
C VAL A 485 -15.39 21.94 15.13
N PHE A 486 -15.61 20.66 15.36
CA PHE A 486 -15.21 19.61 14.42
C PHE A 486 -16.31 19.41 13.39
N VAL A 487 -15.95 19.40 12.11
CA VAL A 487 -16.86 19.16 10.99
C VAL A 487 -16.42 17.93 10.23
N ARG A 488 -17.37 17.08 9.86
CA ARG A 488 -17.20 15.93 8.99
C ARG A 488 -18.21 15.99 7.86
N VAL A 489 -17.74 15.85 6.62
CA VAL A 489 -18.60 15.65 5.45
C VAL A 489 -18.37 14.26 4.91
N SER A 490 -19.43 13.47 4.82
CA SER A 490 -19.38 12.07 4.36
C SER A 490 -20.25 11.87 3.13
N ARG A 491 -19.77 11.06 2.19
CA ARG A 491 -20.59 10.56 1.09
C ARG A 491 -21.50 9.44 1.60
N LEU A 492 -22.77 9.47 1.22
CA LEU A 492 -23.73 8.45 1.63
C LEU A 492 -23.68 7.18 0.77
N ASP A 493 -23.08 7.25 -0.43
CA ASP A 493 -22.97 6.12 -1.36
C ASP A 493 -21.91 5.10 -0.92
N ASN A 494 -20.78 5.55 -0.35
CA ASN A 494 -19.65 4.69 -0.01
C ASN A 494 -18.98 4.99 1.34
N GLY A 495 -19.47 6.00 2.08
CA GLY A 495 -18.96 6.37 3.39
C GLY A 495 -17.61 7.08 3.41
N ALA A 496 -17.01 7.40 2.25
CA ALA A 496 -15.82 8.24 2.21
C ALA A 496 -16.10 9.60 2.82
N CYS A 497 -15.13 10.19 3.51
CA CYS A 497 -15.36 11.43 4.22
C CYS A 497 -14.11 12.31 4.28
N ALA A 498 -14.34 13.60 4.43
CA ALA A 498 -13.34 14.58 4.83
C ALA A 498 -13.76 15.26 6.13
N ASN A 499 -12.80 15.73 6.89
CA ASN A 499 -13.03 16.40 8.15
C ASN A 499 -12.14 17.63 8.30
N LEU A 500 -12.60 18.58 9.09
CA LEU A 500 -11.91 19.80 9.45
C LEU A 500 -12.20 20.13 10.91
N THR A 501 -11.22 20.70 11.59
CA THR A 501 -11.40 21.33 12.89
C THR A 501 -11.37 22.84 12.70
N LEU A 502 -12.48 23.52 12.95
CA LEU A 502 -12.61 24.97 12.84
C LEU A 502 -12.32 25.61 14.19
N LYS A 503 -11.54 26.69 14.21
CA LYS A 503 -11.29 27.51 15.39
C LYS A 503 -11.60 28.97 15.06
N PRO A 504 -11.98 29.83 16.02
CA PRO A 504 -12.08 31.26 15.76
C PRO A 504 -10.76 31.77 15.19
N GLN A 505 -10.80 32.29 13.96
CA GLN A 505 -9.65 33.00 13.42
C GLN A 505 -9.57 34.37 14.09
N GLY A 506 -8.38 34.78 14.51
CA GLY A 506 -8.17 36.15 14.99
C GLY A 506 -8.65 37.13 13.92
N VAL A 507 -9.53 38.06 14.30
CA VAL A 507 -9.83 39.21 13.44
C VAL A 507 -8.56 40.04 13.38
N VAL A 508 -7.86 40.03 12.26
CA VAL A 508 -6.73 40.94 12.05
C VAL A 508 -6.88 41.62 10.71
N ALA A 509 -7.81 42.58 10.65
CA ALA A 509 -7.60 43.75 9.80
C ALA A 509 -6.54 44.62 10.49
N GLY A 510 -5.28 44.29 10.24
CA GLY A 510 -4.11 45.09 10.63
C GLY A 510 -3.07 44.99 9.53
N GLU A 511 -2.46 46.12 9.18
CA GLU A 511 -1.37 46.17 8.21
C GLU A 511 -0.26 45.17 8.60
N ILE A 512 0.25 44.42 7.63
CA ILE A 512 1.39 43.50 7.83
C ILE A 512 2.65 44.37 7.89
N SER A 513 3.41 44.29 9.00
CA SER A 513 4.64 45.06 9.13
C SER A 513 5.78 44.42 8.31
N LEU A 514 6.79 45.23 7.95
CA LEU A 514 7.98 44.73 7.26
C LEU A 514 8.78 43.73 8.10
N GLU A 515 8.82 43.93 9.42
CA GLU A 515 9.47 43.02 10.37
C GLU A 515 8.80 41.63 10.35
N GLU A 516 7.47 41.59 10.22
CA GLU A 516 6.74 40.32 10.13
C GLU A 516 6.97 39.59 8.79
N LEU A 517 7.31 40.33 7.73
CA LEU A 517 7.65 39.78 6.41
C LEU A 517 9.10 39.27 6.32
N ALA A 518 10.02 39.84 7.10
CA ALA A 518 11.44 39.49 7.05
C ALA A 518 11.69 38.01 7.37
N GLY A 519 12.42 37.29 6.52
CA GLY A 519 12.72 35.87 6.67
C GLY A 519 12.71 35.09 5.35
N THR A 520 12.88 33.78 5.47
CA THR A 520 12.89 32.84 4.34
C THR A 520 11.47 32.30 4.12
N TRP A 521 11.02 32.31 2.88
CA TRP A 521 9.69 31.85 2.48
C TRP A 521 9.83 30.76 1.42
N ARG A 522 9.10 29.66 1.62
CA ARG A 522 9.06 28.54 0.68
C ARG A 522 7.63 28.12 0.41
N GLY A 523 7.39 27.64 -0.80
CA GLY A 523 6.05 27.37 -1.27
C GLY A 523 5.99 26.40 -2.43
N THR A 524 4.76 26.05 -2.81
CA THR A 524 4.51 25.15 -3.95
C THR A 524 4.13 25.97 -5.18
N THR A 525 4.82 25.74 -6.29
CA THR A 525 4.50 26.35 -7.58
C THR A 525 3.50 25.49 -8.35
N MET A 526 2.38 26.08 -8.76
CA MET A 526 1.36 25.47 -9.61
C MET A 526 1.34 26.19 -10.97
N LEU A 527 1.41 25.43 -12.06
CA LEU A 527 1.21 25.97 -13.41
C LEU A 527 -0.30 26.02 -13.68
N GLU A 528 -0.85 27.22 -13.86
CA GLU A 528 -2.28 27.44 -14.07
C GLU A 528 -2.65 27.32 -15.55
N GLU A 529 -1.85 27.97 -16.41
CA GLU A 529 -2.07 28.04 -17.84
C GLU A 529 -0.74 28.16 -18.58
N ALA A 530 -0.67 27.60 -19.78
CA ALA A 530 0.44 27.83 -20.69
C ALA A 530 -0.08 28.12 -22.10
N THR A 531 0.53 29.07 -22.78
CA THR A 531 0.27 29.42 -24.18
C THR A 531 1.55 29.34 -25.00
N VAL A 532 1.40 29.09 -26.30
CA VAL A 532 2.51 29.07 -27.27
C VAL A 532 2.36 30.27 -28.19
N SER A 533 3.48 30.98 -28.41
CA SER A 533 3.55 32.15 -29.30
C SER A 533 4.39 31.85 -30.55
N LEU A 534 3.93 32.37 -31.69
CA LEU A 534 4.62 32.30 -32.98
C LEU A 534 5.75 33.33 -33.05
N SER A 535 6.94 32.93 -33.49
CA SER A 535 8.16 33.76 -33.41
C SER A 535 8.19 35.01 -34.30
N THR A 536 7.16 35.23 -35.13
CA THR A 536 7.06 36.39 -36.02
C THR A 536 5.86 37.30 -35.76
N ALA A 537 5.09 37.11 -34.68
CA ALA A 537 3.94 37.96 -34.36
C ALA A 537 4.24 38.87 -33.16
N GLU A 538 4.02 40.17 -33.31
CA GLU A 538 3.84 41.07 -32.15
C GLU A 538 2.70 40.53 -31.27
N PHE A 539 2.83 40.70 -29.95
CA PHE A 539 1.90 40.27 -28.91
C PHE A 539 0.43 40.22 -29.37
N GLY A 540 -0.22 39.06 -29.28
CA GLY A 540 -1.68 38.95 -29.51
C GLY A 540 -2.20 37.73 -30.27
N ASN A 541 -1.35 36.83 -30.78
CA ASN A 541 -1.76 35.57 -31.41
C ASN A 541 -1.27 34.35 -30.59
N GLU A 542 -1.72 34.26 -29.35
CA GLU A 542 -1.42 33.16 -28.44
C GLU A 542 -2.40 32.01 -28.64
N MET A 543 -1.90 30.78 -28.60
CA MET A 543 -2.73 29.57 -28.61
C MET A 543 -2.50 28.77 -27.33
N ALA A 544 -3.54 28.11 -26.84
CA ALA A 544 -3.43 27.22 -25.68
C ALA A 544 -2.37 26.14 -25.91
N TYR A 545 -1.55 25.86 -24.90
CA TYR A 545 -0.55 24.80 -24.96
C TYR A 545 -1.24 23.44 -25.12
N PRO A 546 -0.92 22.67 -26.16
CA PRO A 546 -1.66 21.45 -26.49
C PRO A 546 -1.15 20.19 -25.76
N GLY A 547 -0.02 20.27 -25.06
CA GLY A 547 0.55 19.15 -24.29
C GLY A 547 0.04 19.08 -22.86
N SER A 548 0.43 18.04 -22.12
CA SER A 548 0.13 17.98 -20.68
C SER A 548 0.89 19.07 -19.92
N LEU A 549 0.20 19.85 -19.09
CA LEU A 549 0.81 20.82 -18.17
C LEU A 549 1.76 20.16 -17.15
N SER A 550 1.65 18.85 -16.92
CA SER A 550 2.58 18.11 -16.06
C SER A 550 3.95 17.90 -16.68
N ALA A 551 4.07 18.03 -18.01
CA ALA A 551 5.34 17.91 -18.73
C ALA A 551 6.13 19.22 -18.79
N LEU A 552 5.53 20.33 -18.35
CA LEU A 552 6.15 21.65 -18.36
C LEU A 552 6.92 21.93 -17.06
N TYR A 553 7.98 22.74 -17.18
CA TYR A 553 8.86 23.13 -16.09
C TYR A 553 8.10 23.78 -14.94
N ARG A 554 8.32 23.29 -13.71
CA ARG A 554 7.79 23.84 -12.45
C ARG A 554 8.96 24.27 -11.58
N PRO A 555 9.36 25.55 -11.62
CA PRO A 555 10.49 26.00 -10.84
C PRO A 555 10.19 25.94 -9.35
N GLU A 556 11.21 25.58 -8.56
CA GLU A 556 11.23 25.94 -7.15
C GLU A 556 11.43 27.45 -7.04
N LEU A 557 10.63 28.09 -6.19
CA LEU A 557 10.75 29.49 -5.84
C LEU A 557 10.95 29.63 -4.34
N ILE A 558 12.01 30.34 -3.96
CA ILE A 558 12.35 30.71 -2.59
C ILE A 558 12.37 32.24 -2.51
N LEU A 559 11.72 32.80 -1.51
CA LEU A 559 11.70 34.26 -1.28
C LEU A 559 12.44 34.56 0.01
N GLN A 560 13.50 35.36 -0.06
CA GLN A 560 14.24 35.86 1.09
C GLN A 560 13.96 37.35 1.26
N LEU A 561 13.40 37.75 2.40
CA LEU A 561 13.03 39.14 2.69
C LEU A 561 13.82 39.69 3.87
N ASN A 562 14.25 40.94 3.77
CA ASN A 562 14.92 41.70 4.80
C ASN A 562 13.92 42.60 5.56
N GLU A 563 14.31 43.06 6.75
CA GLU A 563 13.47 43.93 7.61
C GLU A 563 13.16 45.31 7.00
N ASP A 564 13.94 45.76 6.01
CA ASP A 564 13.70 47.00 5.28
C ASP A 564 12.77 46.83 4.06
N GLY A 565 12.23 45.61 3.86
CA GLY A 565 11.37 45.27 2.74
C GLY A 565 12.09 44.97 1.42
N SER A 566 13.42 45.06 1.38
CA SER A 566 14.21 44.53 0.26
C SER A 566 14.33 43.01 0.36
N GLY A 567 14.71 42.34 -0.71
CA GLY A 567 14.91 40.89 -0.69
C GLY A 567 15.34 40.30 -2.03
N THR A 568 15.33 38.97 -2.08
CA THR A 568 15.67 38.19 -3.27
C THR A 568 14.66 37.06 -3.48
N ALA A 569 14.14 36.91 -4.70
CA ALA A 569 13.43 35.73 -5.15
C ALA A 569 14.39 34.81 -5.92
N THR A 570 14.68 33.63 -5.40
CA THR A 570 15.49 32.61 -6.09
C THR A 570 14.56 31.67 -6.86
N LEU A 571 14.62 31.70 -8.19
CA LEU A 571 13.82 30.85 -9.07
C LEU A 571 14.75 29.98 -9.92
N GLY A 572 14.69 28.65 -9.78
CA GLY A 572 15.52 27.75 -10.60
C GLY A 572 17.04 28.02 -10.51
N GLY A 573 17.51 28.57 -9.39
CA GLY A 573 18.91 28.95 -9.15
C GLY A 573 19.27 30.39 -9.51
N TYR A 574 18.32 31.22 -9.97
CA TYR A 574 18.55 32.64 -10.29
C TYR A 574 17.98 33.57 -9.23
N ASP A 575 18.78 34.54 -8.81
CA ASP A 575 18.42 35.52 -7.79
C ASP A 575 17.87 36.80 -8.45
N ILE A 576 16.59 37.08 -8.19
CA ILE A 576 15.87 38.27 -8.68
C ILE A 576 15.65 39.22 -7.50
N PRO A 577 16.13 40.47 -7.54
CA PRO A 577 15.88 41.42 -6.46
C PRO A 577 14.38 41.73 -6.36
N VAL A 578 13.88 41.80 -5.13
CA VAL A 578 12.50 42.19 -4.83
C VAL A 578 12.47 43.36 -3.85
N GLN A 579 11.48 44.22 -4.00
CA GLN A 579 11.22 45.32 -3.08
C GLN A 579 9.74 45.33 -2.71
N TYR A 580 9.46 45.37 -1.41
CA TYR A 580 8.13 45.62 -0.90
C TYR A 580 7.80 47.11 -0.98
N ALA A 581 6.73 47.44 -1.70
CA ALA A 581 6.20 48.80 -1.78
C ALA A 581 4.68 48.76 -2.02
N GLY A 582 3.94 49.64 -1.34
CA GLY A 582 2.50 49.80 -1.58
C GLY A 582 1.65 48.54 -1.33
N GLY A 583 2.09 47.64 -0.44
CA GLY A 583 1.35 46.43 -0.08
C GLY A 583 1.66 45.19 -0.94
N SER A 584 2.67 45.24 -1.80
CA SER A 584 3.04 44.12 -2.67
C SER A 584 4.55 44.06 -2.94
N PHE A 585 5.02 42.90 -3.38
CA PHE A 585 6.34 42.71 -3.98
C PHE A 585 6.18 42.63 -5.49
N VAL A 586 7.12 43.24 -6.22
CA VAL A 586 7.25 43.00 -7.66
C VAL A 586 8.47 42.12 -7.88
N VAL A 587 8.27 41.00 -8.56
CA VAL A 587 9.34 40.13 -9.06
C VAL A 587 9.47 40.41 -10.54
N SER A 588 10.53 41.08 -10.97
CA SER A 588 10.75 41.37 -12.39
C SER A 588 12.22 41.33 -12.75
N ALA A 589 12.56 40.62 -13.82
CA ALA A 589 13.91 40.63 -14.39
C ALA A 589 13.85 40.60 -15.92
N ALA A 590 14.70 41.42 -16.55
CA ALA A 590 14.89 41.43 -18.00
C ALA A 590 16.36 41.12 -18.34
N SER A 591 16.58 40.01 -19.04
CA SER A 591 17.84 39.49 -19.64
C SER A 591 18.78 38.66 -18.75
N HIS A 592 19.64 37.73 -19.23
CA HIS A 592 19.82 36.83 -20.40
C HIS A 592 21.12 36.02 -20.08
N SER A 593 21.23 34.71 -20.38
CA SER A 593 22.50 33.96 -20.70
C SER A 593 22.42 32.43 -20.56
N ASN A 594 21.35 31.86 -20.01
CA ASN A 594 21.05 30.42 -20.10
C ASN A 594 19.81 30.24 -20.98
N GLN A 595 19.88 29.29 -21.90
CA GLN A 595 19.08 29.22 -23.13
C GLN A 595 17.57 28.94 -22.96
N ASP A 596 16.97 29.13 -21.78
CA ASP A 596 15.58 28.66 -21.56
C ASP A 596 14.60 29.68 -20.97
N ILE A 597 15.03 30.78 -20.32
CA ILE A 597 14.12 31.81 -19.74
C ILE A 597 14.46 33.20 -20.27
N ILE A 598 13.45 33.88 -20.84
CA ILE A 598 13.58 35.17 -21.55
C ILE A 598 13.27 36.35 -20.61
N TRP A 599 12.13 36.31 -19.92
CA TRP A 599 11.74 37.30 -18.90
C TRP A 599 10.75 36.70 -17.91
N ILE A 600 10.70 37.30 -16.72
CA ILE A 600 9.74 36.97 -15.64
C ILE A 600 9.13 38.26 -15.12
N TYR A 601 7.83 38.23 -14.88
CA TYR A 601 7.10 39.28 -14.19
C TYR A 601 6.05 38.68 -13.26
N GLY A 602 5.98 39.16 -12.04
CA GLY A 602 4.97 38.73 -11.08
C GLY A 602 4.77 39.72 -9.95
N MET A 603 3.61 39.61 -9.31
CA MET A 603 3.26 40.39 -8.14
C MET A 603 2.89 39.47 -6.98
N ALA A 604 3.58 39.64 -5.85
CA ALA A 604 3.31 38.90 -4.63
C ALA A 604 2.56 39.80 -3.65
N VAL A 605 1.45 39.31 -3.10
CA VAL A 605 0.68 40.03 -2.08
C VAL A 605 0.71 39.21 -0.80
N PRO A 606 1.34 39.71 0.28
CA PRO A 606 1.25 39.05 1.57
C PRO A 606 -0.15 39.24 2.14
N GLN A 607 -0.71 38.16 2.68
CA GLN A 607 -2.02 38.14 3.31
C GLN A 607 -1.94 37.37 4.62
N ARG A 608 -2.61 37.87 5.66
CA ARG A 608 -2.83 37.06 6.86
C ARG A 608 -3.90 36.03 6.55
N GLN A 609 -3.54 34.76 6.64
CA GLN A 609 -4.47 33.64 6.55
C GLN A 609 -4.26 32.76 7.78
N ASN A 610 -5.32 32.56 8.58
CA ASN A 610 -5.28 31.71 9.79
C ASN A 610 -4.24 32.15 10.85
N GLY A 611 -3.97 33.45 10.98
CA GLY A 611 -2.98 33.98 11.95
C GLY A 611 -1.51 33.87 11.51
N ALA A 612 -1.23 33.15 10.43
CA ALA A 612 0.04 33.17 9.73
C ALA A 612 -0.02 34.18 8.58
N ILE A 613 1.13 34.73 8.19
CA ILE A 613 1.24 35.46 6.93
C ILE A 613 1.55 34.42 5.85
N LYS A 614 0.83 34.51 4.74
CA LYS A 614 1.08 33.79 3.50
C LYS A 614 1.42 34.78 2.40
N ILE A 615 2.26 34.36 1.46
CA ILE A 615 2.56 35.15 0.28
C ILE A 615 2.05 34.37 -0.93
N ASN A 616 1.05 34.94 -1.60
CA ASN A 616 0.57 34.42 -2.87
C ASN A 616 1.25 35.23 -3.97
N LEU A 617 1.94 34.54 -4.88
CA LEU A 617 2.59 35.14 -6.04
C LEU A 617 1.96 34.59 -7.31
N SER A 618 1.39 35.49 -8.10
CA SER A 618 1.08 35.21 -9.50
C SER A 618 2.22 35.76 -10.35
N PHE A 619 2.81 34.90 -11.17
CA PHE A 619 3.93 35.28 -12.02
C PHE A 619 3.91 34.53 -13.34
N SER A 620 4.45 35.19 -14.36
CA SER A 620 4.55 34.64 -15.69
C SER A 620 6.02 34.43 -16.06
N ILE A 621 6.30 33.30 -16.68
CA ILE A 621 7.63 32.98 -17.20
C ILE A 621 7.53 32.82 -18.71
N HIS A 622 8.39 33.53 -19.43
CA HIS A 622 8.55 33.34 -20.86
C HIS A 622 9.76 32.47 -21.14
N PHE A 623 9.53 31.29 -21.73
CA PHE A 623 10.56 30.31 -22.04
C PHE A 623 11.02 30.39 -23.49
N TRP A 624 12.32 30.19 -23.73
CA TRP A 624 12.84 29.80 -25.03
C TRP A 624 13.00 28.28 -25.04
N ILE A 625 12.49 27.58 -26.07
CA ILE A 625 12.74 26.14 -26.23
C ILE A 625 13.23 25.91 -27.65
N PRO A 626 14.54 25.73 -27.89
CA PRO A 626 15.02 25.43 -29.22
C PRO A 626 14.49 24.07 -29.71
N ASN A 627 13.94 24.04 -30.92
CA ASN A 627 13.49 22.83 -31.64
C ASN A 627 12.23 22.12 -31.10
N TYR A 628 11.25 22.85 -30.56
CA TYR A 628 9.93 22.27 -30.28
C TYR A 628 9.23 21.82 -31.58
N SER A 629 9.30 20.53 -31.90
CA SER A 629 8.59 19.93 -33.04
C SER A 629 7.18 19.53 -32.64
N MET A 630 6.18 20.24 -33.15
CA MET A 630 4.76 20.04 -32.83
C MET A 630 4.14 18.79 -33.49
N SER A 631 4.96 17.89 -34.06
CA SER A 631 4.53 16.63 -34.69
C SER A 631 3.90 15.63 -33.72
N ASP A 632 4.00 15.87 -32.40
CA ASP A 632 3.45 15.01 -31.35
C ASP A 632 2.02 15.41 -30.90
N VAL A 633 1.39 16.37 -31.59
CA VAL A 633 0.05 16.88 -31.25
C VAL A 633 -0.94 16.57 -32.37
N ILE A 634 -1.91 15.71 -32.06
CA ILE A 634 -2.99 15.30 -32.97
C ILE A 634 -4.02 16.43 -33.11
N GLY A 635 -4.27 16.88 -34.34
CA GLY A 635 -5.58 17.38 -34.75
C GLY A 635 -5.80 18.90 -34.78
N GLY A 636 -5.04 19.64 -35.57
CA GLY A 636 -5.38 21.01 -35.96
C GLY A 636 -4.48 21.55 -37.08
N LYS A 637 -5.06 22.07 -38.18
CA LYS A 637 -4.32 22.61 -39.34
C LYS A 637 -3.58 23.89 -38.96
N LEU A 638 -2.26 23.81 -38.79
CA LEU A 638 -1.37 24.96 -38.72
C LEU A 638 -0.30 24.86 -39.83
N ASP A 639 0.23 26.01 -40.24
CA ASP A 639 1.13 26.16 -41.37
C ASP A 639 2.53 25.58 -41.05
N PRO A 640 2.96 24.49 -41.71
CA PRO A 640 4.22 23.81 -41.41
C PRO A 640 5.48 24.62 -41.79
N THR A 641 5.31 25.83 -42.34
CA THR A 641 6.41 26.74 -42.70
C THR A 641 6.76 27.76 -41.62
N LYS A 642 6.07 27.78 -40.47
CA LYS A 642 6.33 28.70 -39.36
C LYS A 642 6.99 27.98 -38.18
N HIS A 643 8.04 28.60 -37.63
CA HIS A 643 8.72 28.14 -36.41
C HIS A 643 8.04 28.70 -35.14
N TYR A 644 7.93 27.88 -34.11
CA TYR A 644 7.33 28.22 -32.81
C TYR A 644 8.43 28.14 -31.75
N ASP A 645 8.93 29.29 -31.30
CA ASP A 645 10.19 29.32 -30.54
C ASP A 645 10.01 29.61 -29.04
N THR A 646 8.78 29.88 -28.55
CA THR A 646 8.57 30.26 -27.14
C THR A 646 7.27 29.78 -26.51
N ILE A 647 7.32 29.45 -25.22
CA ILE A 647 6.16 29.14 -24.36
C ILE A 647 6.01 30.22 -23.29
N TYR A 648 4.79 30.66 -23.05
CA TYR A 648 4.43 31.55 -21.96
C TYR A 648 3.65 30.76 -20.91
N GLY A 649 4.14 30.70 -19.67
CA GLY A 649 3.49 29.99 -18.57
C GLY A 649 3.06 30.95 -17.47
N ASN A 650 1.81 30.86 -17.04
CA ASN A 650 1.26 31.56 -15.88
C ASN A 650 1.25 30.62 -14.68
N TYR A 651 1.87 31.07 -13.59
CA TYR A 651 2.07 30.30 -12.39
C TYR A 651 1.45 31.00 -11.19
N TYR A 652 0.97 30.17 -10.26
CA TYR A 652 0.60 30.56 -8.92
C TYR A 652 1.53 29.87 -7.92
N TRP A 653 2.02 30.63 -6.94
CA TRP A 653 2.85 30.13 -5.86
C TRP A 653 2.25 30.52 -4.51
N ASP A 654 2.06 29.52 -3.64
CA ASP A 654 1.58 29.68 -2.26
C ASP A 654 2.75 29.44 -1.28
N GLY A 655 3.24 30.52 -0.69
CA GLY A 655 4.40 30.53 0.20
C GLY A 655 4.06 30.70 1.66
N ILE A 656 4.76 29.93 2.49
CA ILE A 656 4.76 30.06 3.95
C ILE A 656 6.17 30.41 4.46
N LYS A 657 6.23 31.17 5.55
CA LYS A 657 7.47 31.52 6.23
C LYS A 657 8.05 30.26 6.90
N GLN A 658 9.35 30.03 6.74
CA GLN A 658 10.07 28.97 7.44
C GLN A 658 10.38 29.31 8.89
#